data_AF-A0A851MZN0-F1
#
_entry.id   AF-A0A851MZN0-F1
#
_cell.length_a   1.000
_cell.length_b   1.000
_cell.length_c   1.000
_cell.angle_alpha   90.00
_cell.angle_beta   90.00
_cell.angle_gamma   90.00
#
_symmetry.space_group_name_H-M   'P 1'
#
loop_
_entity.id
_entity.type
_entity.pdbx_description
1 polymer ?
#
loop_
_entity_poly.entity_id
_entity_poly.type
_entity_poly.pdbx_seq_one_letter_code
_entity_poly.pdbx_strand_id
1 'polypeptide(L)'
;MEPTAHGQQEISTLSNVRTVEVLASELNAAVKNRNRELVLELLEKGADVNSKVVGGWTPLHTAVQSGEEDLVRLLLEKGACLHARKDNGGTAFTEAGIMGNVNILELLLDRGSDINDPDSNGFTAFMEAAWYGREEALKFLYSKGADVNLRRATSEEKAKLHKGGATALMDACRECHVSAVKLLVQDMGADVNIRDNKDRNALIHALKKGSKKKRPKAALAIVRILLDYGVDVKSKDECGKSALILAAEMESPELVAALLEKDEIDINDADEEGNTALMVAVEKDDHDTAKLLCEKGARTDVGNLIAVANRNRSRSMENLLFEYNTTFVPETPRDWEPNSKRWRGQLKKLDQIYRPMIGKLKTFQYIEQRIQEGIYLGFHGGTEVAVKVTHSKQGEEEKEFFEKCRRCDHLLKLFQAEKEKGCMYLCFPLWEKNLQEHLQDPEDKKDYKATLKMIFQALRELHSLDFVHQDLQPRNFVIDLSGKMYLADFDNKITLMEGQELVNSELEALGRLVLYVLTGGKKPLQQVRIQDLAADSPDFTEALDLIRSLLSHDERGVEGLSKHPYFWSKQIRFSFLKGVWNQIKDIHNRKMIFQNPNVAETFPYPQWTTEIDKYILDVMENPKNVKPFKTRKQNNPATKPFEYSNDVTDLLRLMRNLDEHKDKGISDKIGDYAEYFLKAFPALTIYVYNSLRQNPRYSHFADIQDPS
;
A
#
# COMPACT_ATOMS: atom_id res chain seq x y z
N MET A 1 18.08 -37.83 -27.70
CA MET A 1 17.12 -37.55 -26.61
C MET A 1 15.80 -37.26 -27.28
N GLU A 2 14.88 -38.22 -27.25
CA GLU A 2 13.50 -37.99 -27.67
C GLU A 2 12.86 -36.96 -26.70
N PRO A 3 12.08 -35.99 -27.19
CA PRO A 3 11.34 -35.10 -26.32
C PRO A 3 10.28 -35.93 -25.60
N THR A 4 10.25 -35.85 -24.27
CA THR A 4 9.26 -36.50 -23.42
C THR A 4 7.84 -36.10 -23.84
N ALA A 5 6.94 -37.08 -23.96
CA ALA A 5 5.56 -36.91 -24.42
C ALA A 5 4.76 -35.81 -23.67
N HIS A 6 5.14 -35.48 -22.44
CA HIS A 6 4.58 -34.36 -21.68
C HIS A 6 4.90 -32.98 -22.27
N GLY A 7 6.11 -32.74 -22.79
CA GLY A 7 6.47 -31.46 -23.39
C GLY A 7 5.77 -31.21 -24.74
N GLN A 8 5.49 -32.25 -25.51
CA GLN A 8 4.71 -32.14 -26.75
C GLN A 8 3.22 -31.90 -26.49
N GLN A 9 2.66 -32.50 -25.43
CA GLN A 9 1.29 -32.21 -24.99
C GLN A 9 1.15 -30.75 -24.53
N GLU A 10 2.06 -30.23 -23.69
CA GLU A 10 2.02 -28.84 -23.21
C GLU A 10 2.23 -27.78 -24.30
N ILE A 11 3.09 -28.04 -25.29
CA ILE A 11 3.29 -27.13 -26.44
C ILE A 11 2.09 -27.17 -27.40
N SER A 12 1.49 -28.35 -27.61
CA SER A 12 0.27 -28.50 -28.43
C SER A 12 -0.94 -27.83 -27.77
N THR A 13 -1.06 -27.90 -26.44
CA THR A 13 -2.13 -27.23 -25.71
C THR A 13 -1.94 -25.73 -25.68
N LEU A 14 -0.71 -25.21 -25.48
CA LEU A 14 -0.44 -23.76 -25.61
C LEU A 14 -0.69 -23.24 -27.04
N SER A 15 -0.30 -24.00 -28.06
CA SER A 15 -0.56 -23.65 -29.46
C SER A 15 -2.06 -23.62 -29.75
N ASN A 16 -2.82 -24.62 -29.28
CA ASN A 16 -4.27 -24.67 -29.46
C ASN A 16 -5.00 -23.56 -28.69
N VAL A 17 -4.59 -23.26 -27.45
CA VAL A 17 -5.14 -22.15 -26.65
C VAL A 17 -4.92 -20.83 -27.38
N ARG A 18 -3.72 -20.60 -27.91
CA ARG A 18 -3.40 -19.38 -28.69
C ARG A 18 -4.21 -19.28 -29.98
N THR A 19 -4.49 -20.40 -30.65
CA THR A 19 -5.37 -20.43 -31.84
C THR A 19 -6.83 -20.14 -31.49
N VAL A 20 -7.34 -20.66 -30.36
CA VAL A 20 -8.72 -20.43 -29.91
C VAL A 20 -8.95 -18.98 -29.48
N GLU A 21 -8.00 -18.37 -28.76
CA GLU A 21 -8.08 -16.95 -28.37
C GLU A 21 -8.04 -16.00 -29.57
N VAL A 22 -7.25 -16.33 -30.60
CA VAL A 22 -7.18 -15.57 -31.85
C VAL A 22 -8.51 -15.66 -32.59
N LEU A 23 -9.08 -16.86 -32.77
CA LEU A 23 -10.37 -17.04 -33.44
C LEU A 23 -11.53 -16.35 -32.69
N ALA A 24 -11.53 -16.38 -31.36
CA ALA A 24 -12.51 -15.66 -30.54
C ALA A 24 -12.47 -14.14 -30.75
N SER A 25 -11.25 -13.60 -30.84
CA SER A 25 -11.01 -12.18 -31.07
C SER A 25 -11.38 -11.77 -32.50
N GLU A 26 -11.03 -12.58 -33.50
CA GLU A 26 -11.37 -12.38 -34.91
C GLU A 26 -12.88 -12.44 -35.14
N LEU A 27 -13.58 -13.41 -34.53
CA LEU A 27 -15.03 -13.54 -34.64
C LEU A 27 -15.74 -12.31 -34.05
N ASN A 28 -15.34 -11.86 -32.86
CA ASN A 28 -15.90 -10.63 -32.28
C ASN A 28 -15.59 -9.40 -33.12
N ALA A 29 -14.39 -9.28 -33.69
CA ALA A 29 -14.03 -8.19 -34.58
C ALA A 29 -14.86 -8.21 -35.87
N ALA A 30 -15.09 -9.38 -36.47
CA ALA A 30 -15.92 -9.56 -37.65
C ALA A 30 -17.39 -9.14 -37.39
N VAL A 31 -17.95 -9.56 -36.25
CA VAL A 31 -19.28 -9.14 -35.81
C VAL A 31 -19.35 -7.63 -35.61
N LYS A 32 -18.38 -7.04 -34.90
CA LYS A 32 -18.32 -5.59 -34.66
C LYS A 32 -18.24 -4.78 -35.95
N ASN A 33 -17.51 -5.30 -36.93
CA ASN A 33 -17.36 -4.71 -38.26
C ASN A 33 -18.52 -5.06 -39.21
N ARG A 34 -19.55 -5.76 -38.71
CA ARG A 34 -20.77 -6.11 -39.46
C ARG A 34 -20.49 -6.96 -40.71
N ASN A 35 -19.40 -7.72 -40.72
CA ASN A 35 -18.98 -8.52 -41.86
C ASN A 35 -19.55 -9.95 -41.75
N ARG A 36 -20.75 -10.14 -42.29
CA ARG A 36 -21.50 -11.40 -42.21
C ARG A 36 -20.77 -12.57 -42.86
N GLU A 37 -20.15 -12.35 -44.01
CA GLU A 37 -19.39 -13.38 -44.74
C GLU A 37 -18.22 -13.88 -43.90
N LEU A 38 -17.45 -12.97 -43.30
CA LEU A 38 -16.33 -13.33 -42.44
C LEU A 38 -16.79 -14.04 -41.14
N VAL A 39 -17.93 -13.64 -40.58
CA VAL A 39 -18.54 -14.33 -39.43
C VAL A 39 -18.84 -15.79 -39.77
N LEU A 40 -19.45 -16.04 -40.94
CA LEU A 40 -19.75 -17.40 -41.40
C LEU A 40 -18.46 -18.21 -41.63
N GLU A 41 -17.48 -17.64 -42.31
CA GLU A 41 -16.19 -18.28 -42.57
C GLU A 41 -15.47 -18.67 -41.27
N LEU A 42 -15.46 -17.79 -40.27
CA LEU A 42 -14.82 -18.05 -38.98
C LEU A 42 -15.54 -19.15 -38.19
N LEU A 43 -16.88 -19.16 -38.19
CA LEU A 43 -17.67 -20.23 -37.57
C LEU A 43 -17.45 -21.58 -38.27
N GLU A 44 -17.34 -21.60 -39.60
CA GLU A 44 -17.00 -22.80 -40.39
C GLU A 44 -15.58 -23.31 -40.11
N LYS A 45 -14.63 -22.41 -39.82
CA LYS A 45 -13.27 -22.75 -39.36
C LYS A 45 -13.21 -23.23 -37.90
N GLY A 46 -14.35 -23.33 -37.22
CA GLY A 46 -14.45 -23.84 -35.86
C GLY A 46 -14.30 -22.79 -34.77
N ALA A 47 -14.49 -21.50 -35.06
CA ALA A 47 -14.61 -20.50 -34.02
C ALA A 47 -15.83 -20.79 -33.14
N ASP A 48 -15.64 -20.77 -31.82
CA ASP A 48 -16.74 -20.96 -30.87
C ASP A 48 -17.64 -19.71 -30.85
N VAL A 49 -18.90 -19.89 -31.23
CA VAL A 49 -19.95 -18.84 -31.24
C VAL A 49 -20.21 -18.26 -29.84
N ASN A 50 -19.85 -18.98 -28.79
CA ASN A 50 -19.97 -18.57 -27.39
C ASN A 50 -18.65 -18.11 -26.77
N SER A 51 -17.59 -17.99 -27.57
CA SER A 51 -16.29 -17.53 -27.11
C SER A 51 -16.38 -16.17 -26.43
N LYS A 52 -15.57 -15.98 -25.37
CA LYS A 52 -15.52 -14.74 -24.61
C LYS A 52 -14.22 -14.00 -24.89
N VAL A 53 -14.33 -12.70 -25.18
CA VAL A 53 -13.19 -11.77 -25.20
C VAL A 53 -13.14 -10.95 -23.90
N VAL A 54 -12.19 -10.02 -23.80
CA VAL A 54 -11.98 -9.15 -22.61
C VAL A 54 -13.30 -8.57 -22.11
N GLY A 55 -13.57 -8.70 -20.80
CA GLY A 55 -14.81 -8.27 -20.16
C GLY A 55 -15.96 -9.28 -20.27
N GLY A 56 -15.68 -10.50 -20.76
CA GLY A 56 -16.65 -11.59 -20.89
C GLY A 56 -17.59 -11.45 -22.09
N TRP A 57 -17.28 -10.56 -23.04
CA TRP A 57 -18.12 -10.28 -24.20
C TRP A 57 -18.18 -11.47 -25.14
N THR A 58 -19.38 -11.86 -25.56
CA THR A 58 -19.60 -12.88 -26.60
C THR A 58 -19.94 -12.23 -27.94
N PRO A 59 -19.79 -12.94 -29.06
CA PRO A 59 -20.25 -12.47 -30.37
C PRO A 59 -21.69 -11.95 -30.36
N LEU A 60 -22.59 -12.61 -29.62
CA LEU A 60 -23.99 -12.18 -29.49
C LEU A 60 -24.11 -10.79 -28.83
N HIS A 61 -23.39 -10.53 -27.73
CA HIS A 61 -23.36 -9.19 -27.12
C HIS A 61 -22.84 -8.13 -28.10
N THR A 62 -21.78 -8.47 -28.84
CA THR A 62 -21.18 -7.55 -29.83
C THR A 62 -22.15 -7.24 -30.98
N ALA A 63 -22.92 -8.23 -31.44
CA ALA A 63 -23.95 -8.03 -32.47
C ALA A 63 -25.07 -7.10 -31.98
N VAL A 64 -25.55 -7.31 -30.74
CA VAL A 64 -26.55 -6.46 -30.10
C VAL A 64 -26.05 -5.02 -29.94
N GLN A 65 -24.84 -4.84 -29.40
CA GLN A 65 -24.21 -3.51 -29.27
C GLN A 65 -24.08 -2.81 -30.62
N SER A 66 -23.79 -3.56 -31.68
CA SER A 66 -23.68 -3.03 -33.04
C SER A 66 -25.03 -2.71 -33.68
N GLY A 67 -26.15 -3.15 -33.09
CA GLY A 67 -27.51 -2.95 -33.61
C GLY A 67 -27.86 -3.82 -34.81
N GLU A 68 -27.07 -4.85 -35.11
CA GLU A 68 -27.22 -5.68 -36.31
C GLU A 68 -28.14 -6.87 -36.05
N GLU A 69 -29.44 -6.67 -36.23
CA GLU A 69 -30.48 -7.68 -35.99
C GLU A 69 -30.23 -8.98 -36.76
N ASP A 70 -29.80 -8.90 -38.02
CA ASP A 70 -29.51 -10.09 -38.86
C ASP A 70 -28.34 -10.91 -38.32
N LEU A 71 -27.32 -10.26 -37.75
CA LEU A 71 -26.22 -10.95 -37.09
C LEU A 71 -26.66 -11.58 -35.77
N VAL A 72 -27.55 -10.92 -35.01
CA VAL A 72 -28.17 -11.52 -33.82
C VAL A 72 -28.93 -12.79 -34.19
N ARG A 73 -29.76 -12.76 -35.26
CA ARG A 73 -30.47 -13.94 -35.76
C ARG A 73 -29.51 -15.06 -36.17
N LEU A 74 -28.50 -14.73 -36.98
CA LEU A 74 -27.50 -15.68 -37.45
C LEU A 74 -26.76 -16.36 -36.29
N LEU A 75 -26.27 -15.58 -35.32
CA LEU A 75 -25.52 -16.13 -34.19
C LEU A 75 -26.39 -17.05 -33.34
N LEU A 76 -27.65 -16.69 -33.08
CA LEU A 76 -28.60 -17.56 -32.37
C LEU A 76 -28.90 -18.85 -33.15
N GLU A 77 -29.06 -18.78 -34.48
CA GLU A 77 -29.22 -19.97 -35.34
C GLU A 77 -27.99 -20.89 -35.32
N LYS A 78 -26.80 -20.31 -35.14
CA LYS A 78 -25.53 -21.02 -35.00
C LYS A 78 -25.25 -21.50 -33.57
N GLY A 79 -26.19 -21.38 -32.65
CA GLY A 79 -26.09 -21.91 -31.29
C GLY A 79 -25.48 -20.96 -30.25
N ALA A 80 -25.51 -19.64 -30.51
CA ALA A 80 -25.19 -18.67 -29.47
C ALA A 80 -26.13 -18.82 -28.26
N CYS A 81 -25.56 -18.88 -27.07
CA CYS A 81 -26.28 -19.00 -25.81
C CYS A 81 -26.96 -17.67 -25.48
N LEU A 82 -28.29 -17.66 -25.52
CA LEU A 82 -29.14 -16.51 -25.23
C LEU A 82 -28.87 -15.91 -23.85
N HIS A 83 -28.63 -16.77 -22.86
CA HIS A 83 -28.43 -16.41 -21.45
C HIS A 83 -26.95 -16.26 -21.08
N ALA A 84 -26.05 -16.20 -22.06
CA ALA A 84 -24.64 -15.95 -21.79
C ALA A 84 -24.47 -14.59 -21.08
N ARG A 85 -23.64 -14.57 -20.04
CA ARG A 85 -23.36 -13.37 -19.25
C ARG A 85 -21.93 -12.88 -19.46
N LYS A 86 -21.77 -11.57 -19.67
CA LYS A 86 -20.47 -10.89 -19.59
C LYS A 86 -20.05 -10.70 -18.13
N ASP A 87 -18.85 -10.17 -17.86
CA ASP A 87 -18.26 -10.19 -16.51
C ASP A 87 -19.07 -9.43 -15.45
N ASN A 88 -19.86 -8.42 -15.86
CA ASN A 88 -20.77 -7.71 -14.96
C ASN A 88 -22.13 -8.44 -14.77
N GLY A 89 -22.30 -9.62 -15.34
CA GLY A 89 -23.53 -10.40 -15.30
C GLY A 89 -24.58 -10.02 -16.35
N GLY A 90 -24.36 -8.99 -17.18
CA GLY A 90 -25.32 -8.57 -18.21
C GLY A 90 -25.45 -9.61 -19.32
N THR A 91 -26.67 -9.77 -19.85
CA THR A 91 -27.01 -10.61 -21.01
C THR A 91 -27.16 -9.77 -22.27
N ALA A 92 -27.27 -10.44 -23.43
CA ALA A 92 -27.62 -9.78 -24.70
C ALA A 92 -28.93 -8.98 -24.60
N PHE A 93 -29.90 -9.45 -23.79
CA PHE A 93 -31.15 -8.74 -23.56
C PHE A 93 -30.97 -7.43 -22.79
N THR A 94 -30.15 -7.44 -21.73
CA THR A 94 -29.81 -6.20 -21.01
C THR A 94 -29.08 -5.18 -21.89
N GLU A 95 -28.15 -5.65 -22.75
CA GLU A 95 -27.43 -4.78 -23.70
C GLU A 95 -28.36 -4.17 -24.75
N ALA A 96 -29.38 -4.90 -25.20
CA ALA A 96 -30.38 -4.37 -26.13
C ALA A 96 -31.19 -3.22 -25.49
N GLY A 97 -31.42 -3.26 -24.18
CA GLY A 97 -32.00 -2.15 -23.40
C GLY A 97 -31.11 -0.91 -23.39
N ILE A 98 -29.80 -1.07 -23.20
CA ILE A 98 -28.80 0.02 -23.29
C ILE A 98 -28.82 0.68 -24.67
N MET A 99 -28.85 -0.13 -25.73
CA MET A 99 -28.89 0.37 -27.10
C MET A 99 -30.24 0.99 -27.45
N GLY A 100 -31.32 0.56 -26.79
CA GLY A 100 -32.69 0.98 -27.06
C GLY A 100 -33.26 0.40 -28.36
N ASN A 101 -32.73 -0.74 -28.82
CA ASN A 101 -33.17 -1.37 -30.06
C ASN A 101 -34.37 -2.29 -29.80
N VAL A 102 -35.57 -1.80 -30.09
CA VAL A 102 -36.84 -2.50 -29.87
C VAL A 102 -36.92 -3.82 -30.65
N ASN A 103 -36.45 -3.86 -31.90
CA ASN A 103 -36.52 -5.09 -32.69
C ASN A 103 -35.65 -6.20 -32.10
N ILE A 104 -34.46 -5.85 -31.61
CA ILE A 104 -33.57 -6.83 -30.96
C ILE A 104 -34.16 -7.25 -29.60
N LEU A 105 -34.74 -6.34 -28.83
CA LEU A 105 -35.45 -6.68 -27.60
C LEU A 105 -36.60 -7.66 -27.88
N GLU A 106 -37.40 -7.41 -28.90
CA GLU A 106 -38.48 -8.31 -29.32
C GLU A 106 -37.96 -9.67 -29.77
N LEU A 107 -36.95 -9.70 -30.64
CA LEU A 107 -36.31 -10.93 -31.07
C LEU A 107 -35.80 -11.77 -29.90
N LEU A 108 -35.12 -11.17 -28.92
CA LEU A 108 -34.56 -11.89 -27.77
C LEU A 108 -35.65 -12.38 -26.80
N LEU A 109 -36.73 -11.63 -26.61
CA LEU A 109 -37.91 -12.08 -25.84
C LEU A 109 -38.61 -13.25 -26.52
N ASP A 110 -38.84 -13.19 -27.83
CA ASP A 110 -39.45 -14.27 -28.60
C ASP A 110 -38.62 -15.57 -28.55
N ARG A 111 -37.32 -15.44 -28.30
CA ARG A 111 -36.39 -16.58 -28.11
C ARG A 111 -36.28 -17.05 -26.65
N GLY A 112 -37.03 -16.45 -25.74
CA GLY A 112 -37.16 -16.90 -24.34
C GLY A 112 -36.33 -16.14 -23.32
N SER A 113 -35.90 -14.90 -23.63
CA SER A 113 -35.30 -14.03 -22.61
C SER A 113 -36.36 -13.65 -21.56
N ASP A 114 -35.96 -13.59 -20.30
CA ASP A 114 -36.82 -13.11 -19.22
C ASP A 114 -36.77 -11.57 -19.19
N ILE A 115 -37.95 -10.95 -19.26
CA ILE A 115 -38.17 -9.50 -19.30
C ILE A 115 -37.55 -8.79 -18.08
N ASN A 116 -37.48 -9.47 -16.94
CA ASN A 116 -36.99 -8.92 -15.67
C ASN A 116 -35.64 -9.51 -15.22
N ASP A 117 -34.91 -10.22 -16.10
CA ASP A 117 -33.60 -10.81 -15.76
C ASP A 117 -32.58 -9.73 -15.38
N PRO A 118 -32.04 -9.74 -14.14
CA PRO A 118 -31.08 -8.73 -13.70
C PRO A 118 -29.63 -9.16 -13.95
N ASP A 119 -28.72 -8.18 -14.11
CA ASP A 119 -27.27 -8.38 -14.06
C ASP A 119 -26.75 -8.60 -12.62
N SER A 120 -25.42 -8.74 -12.43
CA SER A 120 -24.82 -8.94 -11.09
C SER A 120 -24.92 -7.74 -10.13
N ASN A 121 -25.41 -6.60 -10.64
CA ASN A 121 -25.68 -5.37 -9.91
C ASN A 121 -27.19 -5.09 -9.79
N GLY A 122 -28.05 -5.97 -10.30
CA GLY A 122 -29.49 -5.84 -10.25
C GLY A 122 -30.12 -5.10 -11.42
N PHE A 123 -29.36 -4.66 -12.43
CA PHE A 123 -29.89 -3.93 -13.59
C PHE A 123 -30.66 -4.86 -14.52
N THR A 124 -31.90 -4.50 -14.82
CA THR A 124 -32.70 -5.13 -15.88
C THR A 124 -32.61 -4.32 -17.17
N ALA A 125 -33.04 -4.88 -18.30
CA ALA A 125 -33.13 -4.14 -19.57
C ALA A 125 -33.98 -2.86 -19.45
N PHE A 126 -35.02 -2.87 -18.60
CA PHE A 126 -35.86 -1.70 -18.33
C PHE A 126 -35.11 -0.58 -17.59
N MET A 127 -34.31 -0.94 -16.58
CA MET A 127 -33.47 0.03 -15.87
C MET A 127 -32.38 0.60 -16.78
N GLU A 128 -31.76 -0.22 -17.61
CA GLU A 128 -30.78 0.24 -18.61
C GLU A 128 -31.41 1.20 -19.62
N ALA A 129 -32.60 0.87 -20.14
CA ALA A 129 -33.34 1.78 -21.01
C ALA A 129 -33.64 3.13 -20.32
N ALA A 130 -33.96 3.15 -19.03
CA ALA A 130 -34.16 4.37 -18.26
C ALA A 130 -32.87 5.17 -18.05
N TRP A 131 -31.78 4.50 -17.68
CA TRP A 131 -30.45 5.10 -17.49
C TRP A 131 -29.95 5.80 -18.76
N TYR A 132 -30.21 5.22 -19.93
CA TYR A 132 -29.79 5.76 -21.22
C TYR A 132 -30.87 6.59 -21.94
N GLY A 133 -32.04 6.78 -21.33
CA GLY A 133 -33.14 7.59 -21.88
C GLY A 133 -33.75 7.03 -23.17
N ARG A 134 -33.85 5.70 -23.29
CA ARG A 134 -34.37 4.98 -24.46
C ARG A 134 -35.89 4.86 -24.38
N GLU A 135 -36.60 5.93 -24.74
CA GLU A 135 -38.06 6.05 -24.59
C GLU A 135 -38.85 4.92 -25.28
N GLU A 136 -38.53 4.59 -26.54
CA GLU A 136 -39.24 3.54 -27.28
C GLU A 136 -38.99 2.14 -26.70
N ALA A 137 -37.78 1.89 -26.20
CA ALA A 137 -37.46 0.64 -25.50
C ALA A 137 -38.21 0.55 -24.17
N LEU A 138 -38.34 1.64 -23.40
CA LEU A 138 -39.15 1.68 -22.18
C LEU A 138 -40.61 1.35 -22.48
N LYS A 139 -41.21 1.99 -23.50
CA LYS A 139 -42.60 1.72 -23.91
C LYS A 139 -42.79 0.27 -24.29
N PHE A 140 -41.89 -0.28 -25.10
CA PHE A 140 -41.92 -1.68 -25.52
C PHE A 140 -41.81 -2.63 -24.32
N LEU A 141 -40.79 -2.47 -23.49
CA LEU A 141 -40.55 -3.33 -22.33
C LEU A 141 -41.71 -3.29 -21.34
N TYR A 142 -42.27 -2.10 -21.08
CA TYR A 142 -43.47 -1.94 -20.26
C TYR A 142 -44.67 -2.69 -20.85
N SER A 143 -44.91 -2.57 -22.17
CA SER A 143 -46.00 -3.28 -22.85
C SER A 143 -45.86 -4.81 -22.81
N LYS A 144 -44.64 -5.32 -22.60
CA LYS A 144 -44.34 -6.75 -22.45
C LYS A 144 -44.29 -7.20 -20.97
N GLY A 145 -44.60 -6.32 -20.02
CA GLY A 145 -44.72 -6.68 -18.59
C GLY A 145 -43.46 -6.48 -17.75
N ALA A 146 -42.53 -5.61 -18.15
CA ALA A 146 -41.42 -5.21 -17.29
C ALA A 146 -41.92 -4.57 -15.99
N ASP A 147 -41.32 -4.94 -14.86
CA ASP A 147 -41.66 -4.36 -13.55
C ASP A 147 -41.00 -2.97 -13.39
N VAL A 148 -41.84 -1.93 -13.46
CA VAL A 148 -41.44 -0.52 -13.40
C VAL A 148 -40.85 -0.16 -12.04
N ASN A 149 -41.33 -0.79 -10.97
CA ASN A 149 -41.02 -0.46 -9.58
C ASN A 149 -40.02 -1.44 -8.94
N LEU A 150 -39.42 -2.32 -9.76
CA LEU A 150 -38.42 -3.26 -9.31
C LEU A 150 -37.23 -2.54 -8.66
N ARG A 151 -36.84 -2.99 -7.47
CA ARG A 151 -35.66 -2.51 -6.74
C ARG A 151 -34.48 -3.41 -7.07
N ARG A 152 -33.33 -2.83 -7.42
CA ARG A 152 -32.10 -3.59 -7.72
C ARG A 152 -31.73 -4.55 -6.59
N ALA A 153 -31.83 -5.85 -6.84
CA ALA A 153 -31.26 -6.88 -5.99
C ALA A 153 -29.75 -6.97 -6.23
N THR A 154 -28.95 -7.01 -5.17
CA THR A 154 -27.49 -7.16 -5.27
C THR A 154 -27.02 -8.30 -4.37
N SER A 155 -25.76 -8.71 -4.50
CA SER A 155 -25.19 -9.71 -3.59
C SER A 155 -25.32 -9.30 -2.12
N GLU A 156 -25.38 -10.28 -1.23
CA GLU A 156 -25.52 -10.05 0.21
C GLU A 156 -24.41 -9.14 0.77
N GLU A 157 -23.19 -9.27 0.23
CA GLU A 157 -22.04 -8.40 0.55
C GLU A 157 -22.27 -6.94 0.13
N LYS A 158 -22.84 -6.71 -1.07
CA LYS A 158 -23.17 -5.36 -1.56
C LYS A 158 -24.32 -4.77 -0.74
N ALA A 159 -25.33 -5.58 -0.39
CA ALA A 159 -26.45 -5.15 0.45
C ALA A 159 -25.99 -4.73 1.86
N LYS A 160 -25.05 -5.46 2.48
CA LYS A 160 -24.41 -5.08 3.76
C LYS A 160 -23.67 -3.74 3.71
N LEU A 161 -23.24 -3.32 2.52
CA LEU A 161 -22.63 -2.00 2.27
C LEU A 161 -23.67 -0.95 1.83
N HIS A 162 -24.97 -1.21 2.05
CA HIS A 162 -26.07 -0.33 1.63
C HIS A 162 -26.08 -0.05 0.12
N LYS A 163 -25.56 -0.96 -0.72
CA LYS A 163 -25.63 -0.86 -2.18
C LYS A 163 -26.87 -1.61 -2.70
N GLY A 164 -27.41 -1.16 -3.84
CA GLY A 164 -28.63 -1.70 -4.44
C GLY A 164 -29.89 -0.92 -4.06
N GLY A 165 -31.06 -1.49 -4.37
CA GLY A 165 -32.36 -0.94 -4.01
C GLY A 165 -32.92 0.16 -4.94
N ALA A 166 -32.12 0.69 -5.84
CA ALA A 166 -32.55 1.74 -6.78
C ALA A 166 -33.47 1.21 -7.89
N THR A 167 -34.25 2.11 -8.51
CA THR A 167 -35.26 1.81 -9.54
C THR A 167 -34.95 2.50 -10.87
N ALA A 168 -35.68 2.14 -11.93
CA ALA A 168 -35.58 2.79 -13.24
C ALA A 168 -35.84 4.31 -13.20
N LEU A 169 -36.81 4.75 -12.38
CA LEU A 169 -37.09 6.18 -12.19
C LEU A 169 -35.88 6.93 -11.61
N MET A 170 -35.21 6.34 -10.62
CA MET A 170 -34.01 6.93 -10.02
C MET A 170 -32.86 7.05 -11.02
N ASP A 171 -32.74 6.11 -11.95
CA ASP A 171 -31.72 6.15 -13.01
C ASP A 171 -32.00 7.25 -14.04
N ALA A 172 -33.25 7.33 -14.53
CA ALA A 172 -33.67 8.40 -15.44
C ALA A 172 -33.51 9.80 -14.81
N CYS A 173 -33.83 9.94 -13.52
CA CYS A 173 -33.61 11.17 -12.76
C CYS A 173 -32.12 11.55 -12.67
N ARG A 174 -31.26 10.57 -12.33
CA ARG A 174 -29.81 10.78 -12.16
C ARG A 174 -29.13 11.26 -13.44
N GLU A 175 -29.52 10.67 -14.58
CA GLU A 175 -28.97 11.02 -15.89
C GLU A 175 -29.75 12.16 -16.59
N CYS A 176 -30.73 12.74 -15.90
CA CYS A 176 -31.51 13.89 -16.32
C CYS A 176 -32.32 13.68 -17.62
N HIS A 177 -32.86 12.48 -17.81
CA HIS A 177 -33.72 12.14 -18.95
C HIS A 177 -35.17 12.59 -18.71
N VAL A 178 -35.45 13.89 -18.89
CA VAL A 178 -36.76 14.51 -18.60
C VAL A 178 -37.93 13.75 -19.25
N SER A 179 -37.82 13.39 -20.53
CA SER A 179 -38.86 12.65 -21.23
C SER A 179 -39.09 11.24 -20.67
N ALA A 180 -38.01 10.52 -20.33
CA ALA A 180 -38.10 9.20 -19.71
C ALA A 180 -38.72 9.29 -18.30
N VAL A 181 -38.37 10.31 -17.51
CA VAL A 181 -39.00 10.56 -16.20
C VAL A 181 -40.50 10.82 -16.36
N LYS A 182 -40.90 11.65 -17.32
CA LYS A 182 -42.33 11.87 -17.62
C LYS A 182 -43.01 10.56 -18.00
N LEU A 183 -42.46 9.81 -18.95
CA LEU A 183 -43.01 8.53 -19.36
C LEU A 183 -43.20 7.56 -18.18
N LEU A 184 -42.17 7.44 -17.33
CA LEU A 184 -42.20 6.54 -16.18
C LEU A 184 -43.28 6.94 -15.15
N VAL A 185 -43.34 8.21 -14.78
CA VAL A 185 -44.25 8.69 -13.73
C VAL A 185 -45.68 8.85 -14.24
N GLN A 186 -45.87 9.38 -15.45
CA GLN A 186 -47.19 9.71 -15.99
C GLN A 186 -47.87 8.50 -16.64
N ASP A 187 -47.14 7.69 -17.40
CA ASP A 187 -47.73 6.67 -18.27
C ASP A 187 -47.50 5.24 -17.74
N MET A 188 -46.50 5.02 -16.89
CA MET A 188 -46.09 3.68 -16.43
C MET A 188 -46.26 3.45 -14.92
N GLY A 189 -46.77 4.44 -14.16
CA GLY A 189 -47.06 4.27 -12.74
C GLY A 189 -45.84 4.06 -11.85
N ALA A 190 -44.69 4.65 -12.20
CA ALA A 190 -43.51 4.62 -11.36
C ALA A 190 -43.74 5.33 -10.02
N ASP A 191 -43.45 4.64 -8.91
CA ASP A 191 -43.56 5.19 -7.56
C ASP A 191 -42.36 6.10 -7.25
N VAL A 192 -42.65 7.40 -7.11
CA VAL A 192 -41.66 8.45 -6.82
C VAL A 192 -41.03 8.32 -5.42
N ASN A 193 -41.67 7.57 -4.52
CA ASN A 193 -41.31 7.47 -3.10
C ASN A 193 -40.55 6.20 -2.72
N ILE A 194 -40.27 5.29 -3.67
CA ILE A 194 -39.36 4.18 -3.42
C ILE A 194 -37.99 4.74 -2.99
N ARG A 195 -37.37 4.06 -2.03
CA ARG A 195 -36.03 4.37 -1.53
C ARG A 195 -35.05 3.26 -1.84
N ASP A 196 -33.83 3.65 -2.22
CA ASP A 196 -32.73 2.72 -2.39
C ASP A 196 -32.18 2.24 -1.03
N ASN A 197 -31.14 1.39 -1.03
CA ASN A 197 -30.60 0.85 0.22
C ASN A 197 -29.83 1.87 1.06
N LYS A 198 -29.67 3.11 0.57
CA LYS A 198 -29.14 4.28 1.29
C LYS A 198 -30.25 5.27 1.67
N ASP A 199 -31.51 4.84 1.64
CA ASP A 199 -32.69 5.65 1.92
C ASP A 199 -32.90 6.86 0.99
N ARG A 200 -32.33 6.83 -0.22
CA ARG A 200 -32.48 7.91 -1.20
C ARG A 200 -33.64 7.63 -2.13
N ASN A 201 -34.44 8.65 -2.43
CA ASN A 201 -35.53 8.57 -3.39
C ASN A 201 -35.17 9.21 -4.75
N ALA A 202 -36.14 9.25 -5.67
CA ALA A 202 -35.98 9.83 -7.00
C ALA A 202 -35.56 11.31 -6.98
N LEU A 203 -36.02 12.10 -5.99
CA LEU A 203 -35.67 13.52 -5.85
C LEU A 203 -34.18 13.70 -5.55
N ILE A 204 -33.64 12.93 -4.60
CA ILE A 204 -32.20 12.96 -4.29
C ILE A 204 -31.38 12.54 -5.50
N HIS A 205 -31.80 11.50 -6.23
CA HIS A 205 -31.13 11.11 -7.47
C HIS A 205 -31.18 12.21 -8.55
N ALA A 206 -32.30 12.93 -8.67
CA ALA A 206 -32.44 14.07 -9.58
C ALA A 206 -31.53 15.26 -9.23
N LEU A 207 -30.99 15.32 -8.00
CA LEU A 207 -30.14 16.40 -7.49
C LEU A 207 -28.65 16.01 -7.35
N LYS A 208 -28.32 14.72 -7.22
CA LYS A 208 -26.92 14.24 -7.27
C LYS A 208 -26.26 14.29 -8.66
N LYS A 209 -24.93 14.41 -8.70
CA LYS A 209 -24.15 14.39 -9.94
C LYS A 209 -24.23 13.02 -10.64
N GLY A 210 -24.64 13.01 -11.90
CA GLY A 210 -24.65 11.82 -12.79
C GLY A 210 -23.35 11.63 -13.57
N SER A 211 -23.40 10.82 -14.64
CA SER A 211 -22.23 10.51 -15.49
C SER A 211 -21.71 11.69 -16.33
N LYS A 212 -22.57 12.67 -16.62
CA LYS A 212 -22.27 13.87 -17.43
C LYS A 212 -22.33 15.15 -16.58
N LYS A 213 -21.73 16.24 -17.08
CA LYS A 213 -21.93 17.59 -16.49
C LYS A 213 -23.43 17.88 -16.43
N LYS A 214 -23.94 18.10 -15.23
CA LYS A 214 -25.37 18.26 -14.99
C LYS A 214 -25.88 19.56 -15.61
N ARG A 215 -27.09 19.51 -16.18
CA ARG A 215 -27.77 20.68 -16.75
C ARG A 215 -28.82 21.15 -15.75
N PRO A 216 -28.63 22.28 -15.04
CA PRO A 216 -29.58 22.76 -14.02
C PRO A 216 -31.02 22.84 -14.52
N LYS A 217 -31.24 23.26 -15.78
CA LYS A 217 -32.58 23.30 -16.41
C LYS A 217 -33.28 21.95 -16.51
N ALA A 218 -32.54 20.87 -16.82
CA ALA A 218 -33.13 19.53 -16.93
C ALA A 218 -33.47 18.97 -15.54
N ALA A 219 -32.57 19.19 -14.57
CA ALA A 219 -32.83 18.84 -13.17
C ALA A 219 -34.06 19.59 -12.64
N LEU A 220 -34.19 20.89 -12.91
CA LEU A 220 -35.37 21.68 -12.54
C LEU A 220 -36.66 21.11 -13.12
N ALA A 221 -36.66 20.73 -14.40
CA ALA A 221 -37.83 20.11 -15.02
C ALA A 221 -38.22 18.79 -14.33
N ILE A 222 -37.23 17.95 -14.01
CA ILE A 222 -37.45 16.68 -13.30
C ILE A 222 -37.95 16.91 -11.88
N VAL A 223 -37.32 17.81 -11.13
CA VAL A 223 -37.73 18.16 -9.76
C VAL A 223 -39.18 18.62 -9.74
N ARG A 224 -39.58 19.51 -10.68
CA ARG A 224 -40.98 19.94 -10.79
C ARG A 224 -41.93 18.77 -11.03
N ILE A 225 -41.61 17.87 -11.98
CA ILE A 225 -42.41 16.66 -12.21
C ILE A 225 -42.53 15.84 -10.92
N LEU A 226 -41.43 15.58 -10.22
CA LEU A 226 -41.49 14.77 -9.00
C LEU A 226 -42.32 15.46 -7.89
N LEU A 227 -42.21 16.78 -7.75
CA LEU A 227 -43.00 17.57 -6.80
C LEU A 227 -44.50 17.58 -7.13
N ASP A 228 -44.85 17.60 -8.43
CA ASP A 228 -46.24 17.52 -8.90
C ASP A 228 -46.86 16.15 -8.60
N TYR A 229 -46.04 15.09 -8.55
CA TYR A 229 -46.44 13.72 -8.26
C TYR A 229 -46.22 13.31 -6.78
N GLY A 230 -45.99 14.27 -5.89
CA GLY A 230 -45.99 14.04 -4.45
C GLY A 230 -44.77 13.25 -3.93
N VAL A 231 -43.58 13.51 -4.49
CA VAL A 231 -42.33 12.97 -3.94
C VAL A 231 -42.08 13.49 -2.52
N ASP A 232 -41.61 12.62 -1.64
CA ASP A 232 -41.17 12.98 -0.30
C ASP A 232 -39.90 13.85 -0.35
N VAL A 233 -40.05 15.11 0.02
CA VAL A 233 -38.96 16.11 0.00
C VAL A 233 -37.99 15.98 1.18
N LYS A 234 -38.29 15.16 2.19
CA LYS A 234 -37.47 15.01 3.42
C LYS A 234 -36.38 13.96 3.32
N SER A 235 -36.33 13.21 2.22
CA SER A 235 -35.25 12.24 1.99
C SER A 235 -33.89 12.97 1.93
N LYS A 236 -32.84 12.30 2.40
CA LYS A 236 -31.46 12.81 2.44
C LYS A 236 -30.53 11.88 1.68
N ASP A 237 -29.36 12.40 1.29
CA ASP A 237 -28.30 11.57 0.72
C ASP A 237 -27.40 10.93 1.80
N GLU A 238 -26.39 10.17 1.38
CA GLU A 238 -25.48 9.46 2.28
C GLU A 238 -24.58 10.35 3.16
N CYS A 239 -24.57 11.66 2.96
CA CYS A 239 -23.87 12.64 3.78
C CYS A 239 -24.84 13.46 4.64
N GLY A 240 -26.12 13.06 4.69
CA GLY A 240 -27.18 13.81 5.34
C GLY A 240 -27.64 15.05 4.56
N LYS A 241 -27.23 15.23 3.29
CA LYS A 241 -27.62 16.42 2.51
C LYS A 241 -29.08 16.32 2.10
N SER A 242 -29.83 17.38 2.41
CA SER A 242 -31.20 17.55 1.95
C SER A 242 -31.26 17.93 0.46
N ALA A 243 -32.45 17.83 -0.14
CA ALA A 243 -32.68 18.33 -1.49
C ALA A 243 -32.30 19.82 -1.64
N LEU A 244 -32.53 20.62 -0.60
CA LEU A 244 -32.22 22.06 -0.61
C LEU A 244 -30.70 22.32 -0.62
N ILE A 245 -29.93 21.57 0.16
CA ILE A 245 -28.46 21.64 0.18
C ILE A 245 -27.90 21.26 -1.21
N LEU A 246 -28.39 20.16 -1.79
CA LEU A 246 -27.96 19.72 -3.12
C LEU A 246 -28.33 20.74 -4.22
N ALA A 247 -29.46 21.43 -4.09
CA ALA A 247 -29.85 22.50 -5.02
C ALA A 247 -28.92 23.73 -4.89
N ALA A 248 -28.50 24.09 -3.67
CA ALA A 248 -27.52 25.14 -3.45
C ALA A 248 -26.13 24.78 -4.00
N GLU A 249 -25.70 23.51 -3.88
CA GLU A 249 -24.45 23.03 -4.50
C GLU A 249 -24.47 23.11 -6.03
N MET A 250 -25.66 23.07 -6.64
CA MET A 250 -25.85 23.22 -8.08
C MET A 250 -25.87 24.68 -8.54
N GLU A 251 -25.76 25.64 -7.62
CA GLU A 251 -25.77 27.08 -7.90
C GLU A 251 -27.02 27.49 -8.72
N SER A 252 -28.19 26.98 -8.32
CA SER A 252 -29.46 27.17 -9.03
C SER A 252 -30.55 27.76 -8.12
N PRO A 253 -30.74 29.09 -8.14
CA PRO A 253 -31.77 29.73 -7.33
C PRO A 253 -33.18 29.25 -7.75
N GLU A 254 -33.41 28.86 -9.00
CA GLU A 254 -34.72 28.37 -9.44
C GLU A 254 -35.07 26.99 -8.86
N LEU A 255 -34.07 26.12 -8.66
CA LEU A 255 -34.27 24.84 -7.97
C LEU A 255 -34.59 25.07 -6.49
N VAL A 256 -33.84 25.96 -5.85
CA VAL A 256 -34.07 26.38 -4.46
C VAL A 256 -35.48 26.97 -4.31
N ALA A 257 -35.88 27.85 -5.22
CA ALA A 257 -37.22 28.44 -5.23
C ALA A 257 -38.31 27.37 -5.37
N ALA A 258 -38.18 26.46 -6.35
CA ALA A 258 -39.16 25.40 -6.58
C ALA A 258 -39.30 24.43 -5.40
N LEU A 259 -38.20 24.14 -4.70
CA LEU A 259 -38.23 23.33 -3.49
C LEU A 259 -38.94 24.06 -2.34
N LEU A 260 -38.59 25.33 -2.10
CA LEU A 260 -39.18 26.15 -1.03
C LEU A 260 -40.66 26.54 -1.26
N GLU A 261 -41.27 26.14 -2.38
CA GLU A 261 -42.73 26.16 -2.56
C GLU A 261 -43.42 25.08 -1.71
N LYS A 262 -42.68 24.10 -1.19
CA LYS A 262 -43.19 23.03 -0.31
C LYS A 262 -42.91 23.37 1.16
N ASP A 263 -43.99 23.53 1.93
CA ASP A 263 -43.93 23.86 3.36
C ASP A 263 -43.23 22.78 4.21
N GLU A 264 -43.08 21.56 3.71
CA GLU A 264 -42.40 20.47 4.43
C GLU A 264 -40.88 20.60 4.46
N ILE A 265 -40.28 21.48 3.65
CA ILE A 265 -38.82 21.68 3.58
C ILE A 265 -38.38 22.59 4.72
N ASP A 266 -37.50 22.07 5.58
CA ASP A 266 -36.79 22.88 6.56
C ASP A 266 -35.63 23.61 5.88
N ILE A 267 -35.75 24.93 5.74
CA ILE A 267 -34.74 25.80 5.15
C ILE A 267 -33.41 25.80 5.92
N ASN A 268 -33.43 25.43 7.20
CA ASN A 268 -32.28 25.41 8.10
C ASN A 268 -31.75 24.00 8.37
N ASP A 269 -32.26 22.98 7.66
CA ASP A 269 -31.73 21.63 7.76
C ASP A 269 -30.24 21.60 7.42
N ALA A 270 -29.50 20.78 8.16
CA ALA A 270 -28.06 20.66 8.06
C ALA A 270 -27.64 19.24 7.69
N ASP A 271 -26.53 19.13 6.97
CA ASP A 271 -25.89 17.84 6.68
C ASP A 271 -25.09 17.31 7.88
N GLU A 272 -24.43 16.16 7.73
CA GLU A 272 -23.62 15.55 8.80
C GLU A 272 -22.42 16.41 9.24
N GLU A 273 -21.99 17.36 8.41
CA GLU A 273 -20.93 18.32 8.72
C GLU A 273 -21.46 19.60 9.37
N GLY A 274 -22.79 19.74 9.46
CA GLY A 274 -23.47 20.92 10.00
C GLY A 274 -23.67 22.03 8.97
N ASN A 275 -23.43 21.78 7.68
CA ASN A 275 -23.62 22.77 6.63
C ASN A 275 -25.11 22.90 6.30
N THR A 276 -25.62 24.14 6.30
CA THR A 276 -26.95 24.46 5.78
C THR A 276 -26.86 24.90 4.32
N ALA A 277 -27.99 24.95 3.62
CA ALA A 277 -28.05 25.43 2.23
C ALA A 277 -27.47 26.87 2.08
N LEU A 278 -27.68 27.73 3.08
CA LEU A 278 -27.13 29.09 3.07
C LEU A 278 -25.60 29.08 3.20
N MET A 279 -25.04 28.23 4.07
CA MET A 279 -23.59 28.10 4.19
C MET A 279 -22.95 27.67 2.87
N VAL A 280 -23.56 26.69 2.20
CA VAL A 280 -23.09 26.20 0.89
C VAL A 280 -23.14 27.30 -0.16
N ALA A 281 -24.24 28.07 -0.24
CA ALA A 281 -24.35 29.18 -1.18
C ALA A 281 -23.29 30.26 -0.95
N VAL A 282 -23.02 30.62 0.31
CA VAL A 282 -21.97 31.59 0.69
C VAL A 282 -20.56 31.06 0.38
N GLU A 283 -20.29 29.78 0.65
CA GLU A 283 -19.01 29.13 0.33
C GLU A 283 -18.73 29.13 -1.17
N LYS A 284 -19.76 28.89 -1.98
CA LYS A 284 -19.70 28.91 -3.44
C LYS A 284 -19.66 30.31 -4.05
N ASP A 285 -19.86 31.34 -3.24
CA ASP A 285 -20.04 32.72 -3.68
C ASP A 285 -21.25 32.90 -4.63
N ASP A 286 -22.30 32.09 -4.44
CA ASP A 286 -23.56 32.20 -5.19
C ASP A 286 -24.51 33.20 -4.50
N HIS A 287 -24.36 34.46 -4.90
CA HIS A 287 -25.12 35.57 -4.34
C HIS A 287 -26.64 35.42 -4.52
N ASP A 288 -27.11 34.93 -5.66
CA ASP A 288 -28.54 34.89 -5.97
C ASP A 288 -29.25 33.81 -5.15
N THR A 289 -28.61 32.63 -5.01
CA THR A 289 -29.13 31.58 -4.12
C THR A 289 -29.06 31.99 -2.65
N ALA A 290 -27.95 32.58 -2.21
CA ALA A 290 -27.82 33.06 -0.82
C ALA A 290 -28.89 34.12 -0.50
N LYS A 291 -29.12 35.06 -1.43
CA LYS A 291 -30.15 36.10 -1.28
C LYS A 291 -31.53 35.50 -1.17
N LEU A 292 -31.88 34.57 -2.06
CA LEU A 292 -33.17 33.88 -2.03
C LEU A 292 -33.38 33.14 -0.71
N LEU A 293 -32.37 32.44 -0.20
CA LEU A 293 -32.45 31.74 1.08
C LEU A 293 -32.67 32.71 2.25
N CYS A 294 -31.94 33.83 2.28
CA CYS A 294 -32.14 34.88 3.27
C CYS A 294 -33.56 35.49 3.20
N GLU A 295 -34.05 35.82 1.99
CA GLU A 295 -35.41 36.33 1.76
C GLU A 295 -36.49 35.36 2.27
N LYS A 296 -36.22 34.06 2.17
CA LYS A 296 -37.12 32.98 2.63
C LYS A 296 -36.94 32.63 4.11
N GLY A 297 -36.13 33.39 4.85
CA GLY A 297 -35.99 33.26 6.31
C GLY A 297 -34.97 32.24 6.76
N ALA A 298 -33.96 31.92 5.94
CA ALA A 298 -32.81 31.14 6.38
C ALA A 298 -32.10 31.86 7.53
N ARG A 299 -31.72 31.10 8.56
CA ARG A 299 -30.95 31.61 9.69
C ARG A 299 -29.57 32.05 9.21
N THR A 300 -29.20 33.27 9.58
CA THR A 300 -27.88 33.84 9.29
C THR A 300 -26.92 33.74 10.48
N ASP A 301 -27.39 33.31 11.65
CA ASP A 301 -26.58 33.08 12.86
C ASP A 301 -25.92 31.68 12.89
N VAL A 302 -25.63 31.13 11.71
CA VAL A 302 -25.14 29.76 11.53
C VAL A 302 -23.77 29.77 10.87
N GLY A 303 -22.82 29.00 11.39
CA GLY A 303 -21.48 28.89 10.79
C GLY A 303 -20.74 30.23 10.68
N ASN A 304 -19.64 30.25 9.94
CA ASN A 304 -18.78 31.44 9.84
C ASN A 304 -19.00 32.21 8.52
N LEU A 305 -20.27 32.52 8.19
CA LEU A 305 -20.67 33.11 6.89
C LEU A 305 -19.85 34.35 6.52
N ILE A 306 -19.67 35.28 7.46
CA ILE A 306 -18.91 36.53 7.25
C ILE A 306 -17.44 36.23 6.92
N ALA A 307 -16.78 35.33 7.65
CA ALA A 307 -15.39 35.02 7.34
C ALA A 307 -15.25 34.24 6.04
N VAL A 308 -16.24 33.42 5.65
CA VAL A 308 -16.25 32.77 4.33
C VAL A 308 -16.35 33.84 3.22
N ALA A 309 -17.29 34.77 3.31
CA ALA A 309 -17.44 35.86 2.34
C ALA A 309 -16.17 36.72 2.22
N ASN A 310 -15.57 37.09 3.37
CA ASN A 310 -14.30 37.83 3.41
C ASN A 310 -13.14 37.04 2.76
N ARG A 311 -13.06 35.73 2.99
CA ARG A 311 -12.04 34.84 2.38
C ARG A 311 -12.18 34.78 0.86
N ASN A 312 -13.42 34.73 0.37
CA ASN A 312 -13.74 34.78 -1.05
C ASN A 312 -13.53 36.19 -1.66
N ARG A 313 -13.31 37.21 -0.81
CA ARG A 313 -13.22 38.63 -1.19
C ARG A 313 -14.50 39.12 -1.90
N SER A 314 -15.64 38.56 -1.52
CA SER A 314 -16.91 38.83 -2.18
C SER A 314 -17.66 39.96 -1.48
N ARG A 315 -17.49 41.17 -2.01
CA ARG A 315 -18.12 42.35 -1.40
C ARG A 315 -19.64 42.33 -1.53
N SER A 316 -20.17 41.76 -2.61
CA SER A 316 -21.61 41.56 -2.78
C SER A 316 -22.17 40.63 -1.71
N MET A 317 -21.51 39.49 -1.47
CA MET A 317 -21.94 38.55 -0.43
C MET A 317 -21.84 39.14 0.97
N GLU A 318 -20.76 39.88 1.28
CA GLU A 318 -20.65 40.61 2.55
C GLU A 318 -21.82 41.58 2.75
N ASN A 319 -22.10 42.43 1.74
CA ASN A 319 -23.18 43.41 1.81
C ASN A 319 -24.55 42.72 2.01
N LEU A 320 -24.79 41.61 1.31
CA LEU A 320 -25.99 40.79 1.47
C LEU A 320 -26.11 40.27 2.90
N LEU A 321 -25.06 39.65 3.44
CA LEU A 321 -25.07 39.13 4.81
C LEU A 321 -25.32 40.25 5.84
N PHE A 322 -24.77 41.45 5.62
CA PHE A 322 -25.05 42.61 6.46
C PHE A 322 -26.51 43.08 6.36
N GLU A 323 -27.10 43.08 5.17
CA GLU A 323 -28.52 43.43 4.96
C GLU A 323 -29.46 42.55 5.79
N TYR A 324 -29.11 41.27 5.96
CA TYR A 324 -29.86 40.29 6.75
C TYR A 324 -29.34 40.13 8.19
N ASN A 325 -28.67 41.16 8.74
CA ASN A 325 -28.22 41.22 10.13
C ASN A 325 -27.40 40.00 10.60
N THR A 326 -26.61 39.41 9.70
CA THR A 326 -25.75 38.26 10.01
C THR A 326 -24.80 38.60 11.17
N THR A 327 -24.80 37.79 12.22
CA THR A 327 -23.86 37.93 13.33
C THR A 327 -22.60 37.13 13.08
N PHE A 328 -21.44 37.68 13.46
CA PHE A 328 -20.21 36.92 13.45
C PHE A 328 -20.27 35.80 14.50
N VAL A 329 -20.24 34.54 14.06
CA VAL A 329 -20.11 33.37 14.93
C VAL A 329 -18.63 32.96 14.93
N PRO A 330 -17.90 33.10 16.05
CA PRO A 330 -16.52 32.65 16.12
C PRO A 330 -16.45 31.14 15.93
N GLU A 331 -15.49 30.66 15.14
CA GLU A 331 -15.13 29.24 15.14
C GLU A 331 -14.69 28.87 16.57
N THR A 332 -15.38 27.90 17.18
CA THR A 332 -14.98 27.38 18.47
C THR A 332 -13.65 26.65 18.29
N PRO A 333 -12.57 27.05 18.99
CA PRO A 333 -11.30 26.36 18.87
C PRO A 333 -11.50 24.90 19.25
N ARG A 334 -11.18 23.99 18.34
CA ARG A 334 -11.20 22.56 18.64
C ARG A 334 -10.10 22.30 19.66
N ASP A 335 -10.44 21.70 20.80
CA ASP A 335 -9.46 21.28 21.81
C ASP A 335 -8.72 20.04 21.30
N TRP A 336 -7.80 20.28 20.37
CA TRP A 336 -7.03 19.26 19.68
C TRP A 336 -5.54 19.42 19.97
N GLU A 337 -4.88 18.32 20.31
CA GLU A 337 -3.45 18.29 20.61
C GLU A 337 -2.74 17.37 19.59
N PRO A 338 -1.71 17.88 18.87
CA PRO A 338 -0.90 17.05 17.97
C PRO A 338 -0.14 15.96 18.72
N ASN A 339 -0.03 14.79 18.09
CA ASN A 339 0.81 13.68 18.55
C ASN A 339 2.29 14.03 18.43
N SER A 340 2.68 14.69 17.34
CA SER A 340 4.06 15.15 17.14
C SER A 340 4.51 16.15 18.19
N LYS A 341 5.67 15.88 18.79
CA LYS A 341 6.31 16.81 19.73
C LYS A 341 7.13 17.86 19.00
N ARG A 342 7.90 17.44 17.99
CA ARG A 342 8.71 18.34 17.15
C ARG A 342 7.86 19.35 16.39
N TRP A 343 6.80 18.88 15.74
CA TRP A 343 6.00 19.69 14.83
C TRP A 343 4.78 20.33 15.49
N ARG A 344 4.60 20.17 16.82
CA ARG A 344 3.43 20.63 17.59
C ARG A 344 2.97 22.03 17.23
N GLY A 345 3.89 23.00 17.30
CA GLY A 345 3.57 24.41 17.05
C GLY A 345 3.12 24.68 15.61
N GLN A 346 3.79 24.05 14.63
CA GLN A 346 3.44 24.21 13.21
C GLN A 346 2.12 23.54 12.87
N LEU A 347 1.87 22.34 13.43
CA LEU A 347 0.62 21.61 13.27
C LEU A 347 -0.57 22.36 13.89
N LYS A 348 -0.43 22.93 15.10
CA LYS A 348 -1.47 23.77 15.69
C LYS A 348 -1.80 24.99 14.82
N LYS A 349 -0.78 25.66 14.27
CA LYS A 349 -1.00 26.75 13.32
C LYS A 349 -1.70 26.27 12.04
N LEU A 350 -1.29 25.13 11.47
CA LEU A 350 -1.89 24.60 10.25
C LEU A 350 -3.34 24.18 10.47
N ASP A 351 -3.65 23.60 11.63
CA ASP A 351 -5.01 23.22 12.03
C ASP A 351 -5.92 24.45 12.14
N GLN A 352 -5.44 25.52 12.77
CA GLN A 352 -6.19 26.78 12.94
C GLN A 352 -6.35 27.57 11.65
N ILE A 353 -5.41 27.47 10.71
CA ILE A 353 -5.48 28.21 9.45
C ILE A 353 -6.45 27.51 8.50
N TYR A 354 -7.37 28.29 7.92
CA TYR A 354 -8.19 27.80 6.82
C TYR A 354 -7.33 27.46 5.59
N ARG A 355 -7.53 26.25 5.07
CA ARG A 355 -6.95 25.79 3.80
C ARG A 355 -8.02 25.02 3.03
N PRO A 356 -8.16 25.26 1.70
CA PRO A 356 -8.93 24.38 0.85
C PRO A 356 -8.42 22.94 0.98
N MET A 357 -9.35 21.99 1.07
CA MET A 357 -9.03 20.57 1.11
C MET A 357 -8.69 20.07 -0.29
N ILE A 358 -7.66 19.23 -0.39
CA ILE A 358 -7.27 18.51 -1.60
C ILE A 358 -7.69 17.06 -1.40
N GLY A 359 -8.89 16.69 -1.85
CA GLY A 359 -9.48 15.41 -1.45
C GLY A 359 -9.65 15.37 0.07
N LYS A 360 -8.96 14.45 0.76
CA LYS A 360 -8.93 14.40 2.23
C LYS A 360 -7.74 15.12 2.87
N LEU A 361 -6.88 15.74 2.06
CA LEU A 361 -5.64 16.37 2.51
C LEU A 361 -5.83 17.87 2.79
N LYS A 362 -5.46 18.29 3.99
CA LYS A 362 -5.19 19.68 4.36
C LYS A 362 -3.67 19.88 4.40
N THR A 363 -3.13 20.77 3.56
CA THR A 363 -1.70 21.12 3.62
C THR A 363 -1.49 22.56 3.17
N PHE A 364 -0.31 23.12 3.45
CA PHE A 364 0.06 24.44 2.98
C PHE A 364 1.53 24.49 2.56
N GLN A 365 1.76 24.75 1.27
CA GLN A 365 3.10 24.90 0.68
C GLN A 365 3.71 26.26 1.04
N TYR A 366 3.91 26.48 2.33
CA TYR A 366 4.46 27.71 2.89
C TYR A 366 5.66 27.40 3.74
N ILE A 367 6.59 28.36 3.81
CA ILE A 367 7.89 28.14 4.46
C ILE A 367 7.76 27.77 5.94
N GLU A 368 6.74 28.29 6.65
CA GLU A 368 6.46 27.91 8.05
C GLU A 368 5.94 26.48 8.22
N GLN A 369 5.48 25.82 7.17
CA GLN A 369 4.97 24.44 7.21
C GLN A 369 5.91 23.44 6.56
N ARG A 370 7.10 23.89 6.15
CA ARG A 370 8.09 23.08 5.47
C ARG A 370 8.87 22.22 6.48
N ILE A 371 8.90 20.91 6.25
CA ILE A 371 9.75 19.97 6.98
C ILE A 371 11.16 19.98 6.37
N GLN A 372 11.21 19.83 5.05
CA GLN A 372 12.42 19.93 4.23
C GLN A 372 12.04 20.39 2.81
N GLU A 373 13.02 20.62 1.95
CA GLU A 373 12.74 21.08 0.58
C GLU A 373 11.79 20.10 -0.13
N GLY A 374 10.67 20.61 -0.65
CA GLY A 374 9.62 19.81 -1.29
C GLY A 374 8.69 19.01 -0.36
N ILE A 375 8.91 19.03 0.96
CA ILE A 375 8.08 18.29 1.93
C ILE A 375 7.50 19.23 3.00
N TYR A 376 6.19 19.12 3.21
CA TYR A 376 5.40 20.00 4.08
C TYR A 376 4.57 19.19 5.09
N LEU A 377 4.13 19.84 6.15
CA LEU A 377 3.15 19.26 7.09
C LEU A 377 1.76 19.21 6.46
N GLY A 378 0.97 18.21 6.84
CA GLY A 378 -0.42 18.09 6.43
C GLY A 378 -1.25 17.23 7.36
N PHE A 379 -2.56 17.25 7.10
CA PHE A 379 -3.54 16.35 7.70
C PHE A 379 -4.27 15.60 6.60
N HIS A 380 -4.18 14.28 6.58
CA HIS A 380 -4.98 13.45 5.67
C HIS A 380 -6.08 12.75 6.47
N GLY A 381 -7.33 13.14 6.25
CA GLY A 381 -8.46 12.63 7.04
C GLY A 381 -8.30 12.83 8.55
N GLY A 382 -7.64 13.92 8.96
CA GLY A 382 -7.31 14.22 10.36
C GLY A 382 -6.02 13.59 10.88
N THR A 383 -5.35 12.73 10.11
CA THR A 383 -4.07 12.11 10.51
C THR A 383 -2.89 13.02 10.13
N GLU A 384 -1.97 13.25 11.07
CA GLU A 384 -0.73 14.00 10.84
C GLU A 384 0.17 13.30 9.82
N VAL A 385 0.56 14.00 8.75
CA VAL A 385 1.36 13.45 7.66
C VAL A 385 2.47 14.40 7.21
N ALA A 386 3.54 13.83 6.67
CA ALA A 386 4.50 14.54 5.83
C ALA A 386 4.05 14.44 4.37
N VAL A 387 3.99 15.57 3.68
CA VAL A 387 3.42 15.70 2.34
C VAL A 387 4.52 16.12 1.37
N LYS A 388 4.91 15.21 0.48
CA LYS A 388 5.78 15.56 -0.64
C LYS A 388 4.94 16.04 -1.81
N VAL A 389 5.31 17.19 -2.38
CA VAL A 389 4.61 17.78 -3.53
C VAL A 389 5.47 17.64 -4.77
N THR A 390 4.95 16.98 -5.80
CA THR A 390 5.65 16.77 -7.08
C THR A 390 4.73 17.06 -8.27
N HIS A 391 5.31 17.19 -9.46
CA HIS A 391 4.52 17.30 -10.69
C HIS A 391 3.87 15.94 -11.01
N SER A 392 2.63 15.93 -11.52
CA SER A 392 1.82 14.69 -11.63
C SER A 392 2.53 13.53 -12.33
N LYS A 393 3.30 13.78 -13.39
CA LYS A 393 4.00 12.71 -14.12
C LYS A 393 5.05 12.01 -13.26
N GLN A 394 5.94 12.80 -12.65
CA GLN A 394 6.96 12.30 -11.73
C GLN A 394 6.31 11.67 -10.48
N GLY A 395 5.22 12.25 -10.00
CA GLY A 395 4.49 11.72 -8.85
C GLY A 395 3.88 10.34 -9.06
N GLU A 396 3.42 10.01 -10.28
CA GLU A 396 2.94 8.64 -10.57
C GLU A 396 4.10 7.64 -10.60
N GLU A 397 5.25 8.00 -11.19
CA GLU A 397 6.45 7.14 -11.20
C GLU A 397 6.95 6.86 -9.77
N GLU A 398 7.01 7.90 -8.92
CA GLU A 398 7.37 7.75 -7.50
C GLU A 398 6.33 6.92 -6.73
N LYS A 399 5.04 7.14 -6.98
CA LYS A 399 3.96 6.39 -6.35
C LYS A 399 4.07 4.90 -6.69
N GLU A 400 4.33 4.53 -7.95
CA GLU A 400 4.52 3.14 -8.36
C GLU A 400 5.69 2.48 -7.60
N PHE A 401 6.79 3.20 -7.38
CA PHE A 401 7.88 2.70 -6.54
C PHE A 401 7.42 2.43 -5.11
N PHE A 402 6.76 3.40 -4.46
CA PHE A 402 6.28 3.21 -3.09
C PHE A 402 5.20 2.13 -2.95
N GLU A 403 4.46 1.82 -4.01
CA GLU A 403 3.53 0.68 -4.02
C GLU A 403 4.28 -0.66 -3.94
N LYS A 404 5.48 -0.77 -4.51
CA LYS A 404 6.36 -1.94 -4.33
C LYS A 404 6.86 -2.07 -2.89
N CYS A 405 7.12 -0.94 -2.22
CA CYS A 405 7.58 -0.90 -0.83
C CYS A 405 6.53 -1.32 0.22
N ARG A 406 5.26 -1.57 -0.15
CA ARG A 406 4.18 -1.86 0.82
C ARG A 406 4.49 -3.04 1.76
N ARG A 407 5.22 -4.03 1.26
CA ARG A 407 5.61 -5.25 2.00
C ARG A 407 6.94 -5.13 2.77
N CYS A 408 7.68 -4.05 2.58
CA CYS A 408 8.98 -3.80 3.20
C CYS A 408 8.77 -3.20 4.59
N ASP A 409 9.40 -3.70 5.65
CA ASP A 409 9.18 -3.17 7.00
C ASP A 409 10.05 -1.98 7.36
N HIS A 410 11.14 -1.78 6.63
CA HIS A 410 12.22 -0.85 6.93
C HIS A 410 12.37 0.28 5.89
N LEU A 411 11.52 0.30 4.86
CA LEU A 411 11.42 1.38 3.88
C LEU A 411 10.22 2.29 4.20
N LEU A 412 10.37 3.60 3.97
CA LEU A 412 9.30 4.56 4.18
C LEU A 412 8.11 4.22 3.26
N LYS A 413 6.92 4.10 3.85
CA LYS A 413 5.71 3.70 3.13
C LYS A 413 4.87 4.90 2.76
N LEU A 414 4.34 4.88 1.54
CA LEU A 414 3.28 5.80 1.15
C LEU A 414 2.02 5.50 1.96
N PHE A 415 1.51 6.50 2.66
CA PHE A 415 0.26 6.42 3.42
C PHE A 415 -0.94 6.61 2.49
N GLN A 416 -0.98 7.71 1.75
CA GLN A 416 -2.03 8.07 0.79
C GLN A 416 -1.47 9.00 -0.30
N ALA A 417 -2.23 9.20 -1.38
CA ALA A 417 -1.88 10.18 -2.41
C ALA A 417 -3.11 10.95 -2.88
N GLU A 418 -2.94 12.24 -3.15
CA GLU A 418 -3.97 13.12 -3.71
C GLU A 418 -3.46 13.82 -4.96
N LYS A 419 -4.37 14.28 -5.83
CA LYS A 419 -4.03 14.93 -7.10
C LYS A 419 -4.87 16.18 -7.30
N GLU A 420 -4.21 17.32 -7.50
CA GLU A 420 -4.90 18.58 -7.79
C GLU A 420 -4.02 19.47 -8.68
N LYS A 421 -4.66 20.14 -9.66
CA LYS A 421 -4.04 21.21 -10.49
C LYS A 421 -2.69 20.83 -11.11
N GLY A 422 -2.53 19.57 -11.53
CA GLY A 422 -1.30 19.08 -12.16
C GLY A 422 -0.20 18.68 -11.17
N CYS A 423 -0.43 18.79 -9.87
CA CYS A 423 0.46 18.30 -8.82
C CYS A 423 -0.04 16.97 -8.22
N MET A 424 0.91 16.17 -7.76
CA MET A 424 0.70 14.97 -6.96
C MET A 424 1.19 15.24 -5.53
N TYR A 425 0.40 14.83 -4.55
CA TYR A 425 0.65 15.00 -3.13
C TYR A 425 0.82 13.63 -2.50
N LEU A 426 2.07 13.22 -2.29
CA LEU A 426 2.40 11.92 -1.68
C LEU A 426 2.48 12.11 -0.17
N CYS A 427 1.58 11.45 0.56
CA CYS A 427 1.48 11.54 2.02
C CYS A 427 2.24 10.37 2.65
N PHE A 428 3.11 10.67 3.61
CA PHE A 428 3.92 9.72 4.36
C PHE A 428 3.64 9.86 5.86
N PRO A 429 3.91 8.80 6.65
CA PRO A 429 3.96 8.92 8.10
C PRO A 429 4.88 10.06 8.52
N LEU A 430 4.42 10.88 9.47
CA LEU A 430 5.21 11.98 9.99
C LEU A 430 6.36 11.45 10.87
N TRP A 431 7.56 12.00 10.71
CA TRP A 431 8.75 11.62 11.49
C TRP A 431 9.21 12.72 12.44
N GLU A 432 9.80 12.32 13.56
CA GLU A 432 10.28 13.24 14.59
C GLU A 432 11.74 13.62 14.39
N LYS A 433 12.58 12.73 13.87
CA LYS A 433 14.00 13.01 13.67
C LYS A 433 14.64 12.08 12.65
N ASN A 434 15.83 12.44 12.18
CA ASN A 434 16.66 11.53 11.38
C ASN A 434 17.77 10.89 12.22
N LEU A 435 18.49 9.92 11.66
CA LEU A 435 19.55 9.17 12.35
C LEU A 435 20.69 10.07 12.86
N GLN A 436 21.05 11.13 12.13
CA GLN A 436 22.06 12.08 12.61
C GLN A 436 21.60 12.79 13.88
N GLU A 437 20.37 13.31 13.89
CA GLU A 437 19.78 13.96 15.06
C GLU A 437 19.67 12.98 16.24
N HIS A 438 19.23 11.74 16.00
CA HIS A 438 19.14 10.69 17.02
C HIS A 438 20.49 10.34 17.66
N LEU A 439 21.56 10.24 16.86
CA LEU A 439 22.89 9.95 17.38
C LEU A 439 23.50 11.13 18.15
N GLN A 440 23.09 12.36 17.84
CA GLN A 440 23.56 13.57 18.50
C GLN A 440 22.75 13.95 19.74
N ASP A 441 21.55 13.39 19.91
CA ASP A 441 20.71 13.58 21.08
C ASP A 441 21.37 12.94 22.33
N PRO A 442 21.60 13.70 23.42
CA PRO A 442 22.16 13.15 24.66
C PRO A 442 21.15 12.33 25.47
N GLU A 443 19.84 12.55 25.29
CA GLU A 443 18.78 11.87 26.04
C GLU A 443 18.42 10.50 25.43
N ASP A 444 18.79 10.26 24.17
CA ASP A 444 18.53 9.00 23.49
C ASP A 444 19.49 7.90 23.95
N LYS A 445 18.93 6.76 24.37
CA LYS A 445 19.69 5.53 24.58
C LYS A 445 20.12 4.94 23.24
N LYS A 446 21.42 4.95 22.97
CA LYS A 446 22.00 4.51 21.69
C LYS A 446 22.27 3.00 21.70
N ASP A 447 21.49 2.26 20.92
CA ASP A 447 21.80 0.87 20.57
C ASP A 447 22.35 0.81 19.14
N TYR A 448 23.67 0.98 19.00
CA TYR A 448 24.32 0.99 17.69
C TYR A 448 24.12 -0.33 16.94
N LYS A 449 24.06 -1.46 17.64
CA LYS A 449 23.91 -2.78 17.00
C LYS A 449 22.51 -2.92 16.40
N ALA A 450 21.47 -2.52 17.13
CA ALA A 450 20.10 -2.50 16.61
C ALA A 450 19.95 -1.52 15.44
N THR A 451 20.51 -0.32 15.54
CA THR A 451 20.52 0.68 14.46
C THR A 451 21.15 0.13 13.20
N LEU A 452 22.31 -0.52 13.31
CA LEU A 452 22.98 -1.12 12.15
C LEU A 452 22.19 -2.30 11.57
N LYS A 453 21.58 -3.15 12.40
CA LYS A 453 20.70 -4.24 11.90
C LYS A 453 19.57 -3.67 11.03
N MET A 454 18.91 -2.62 11.50
CA MET A 454 17.84 -1.94 10.75
C MET A 454 18.34 -1.38 9.42
N ILE A 455 19.51 -0.74 9.39
CA ILE A 455 20.11 -0.21 8.15
C ILE A 455 20.37 -1.34 7.14
N PHE A 456 20.97 -2.44 7.59
CA PHE A 456 21.20 -3.61 6.73
C PHE A 456 19.88 -4.22 6.24
N GLN A 457 18.86 -4.32 7.09
CA GLN A 457 17.54 -4.83 6.70
C GLN A 457 16.86 -3.93 5.66
N ALA A 458 16.92 -2.60 5.82
CA ALA A 458 16.40 -1.65 4.83
C ALA A 458 17.06 -1.83 3.45
N LEU A 459 18.38 -1.97 3.42
CA LEU A 459 19.11 -2.17 2.17
C LEU A 459 18.81 -3.53 1.53
N ARG A 460 18.67 -4.60 2.33
CA ARG A 460 18.24 -5.91 1.83
C ARG A 460 16.85 -5.86 1.21
N GLU A 461 15.91 -5.16 1.85
CA GLU A 461 14.57 -4.96 1.30
C GLU A 461 14.63 -4.16 -0.01
N LEU A 462 15.46 -3.11 -0.08
CA LEU A 462 15.64 -2.33 -1.31
C LEU A 462 16.23 -3.19 -2.44
N HIS A 463 17.24 -4.01 -2.14
CA HIS A 463 17.86 -4.95 -3.08
C HIS A 463 16.87 -5.99 -3.57
N SER A 464 15.95 -6.46 -2.71
CA SER A 464 14.89 -7.39 -3.12
C SER A 464 13.87 -6.80 -4.10
N LEU A 465 13.88 -5.47 -4.26
CA LEU A 465 13.11 -4.75 -5.27
C LEU A 465 13.95 -4.40 -6.51
N ASP A 466 15.16 -4.93 -6.62
CA ASP A 466 16.15 -4.68 -7.69
C ASP A 466 16.69 -3.23 -7.74
N PHE A 467 16.72 -2.53 -6.60
CA PHE A 467 17.24 -1.17 -6.50
C PHE A 467 18.47 -1.06 -5.58
N VAL A 468 19.31 -0.07 -5.87
CA VAL A 468 20.48 0.33 -5.07
C VAL A 468 20.36 1.80 -4.69
N HIS A 469 20.75 2.17 -3.46
CA HIS A 469 20.73 3.54 -2.97
C HIS A 469 22.07 4.26 -3.21
N GLN A 470 22.06 5.35 -3.99
CA GLN A 470 23.25 6.04 -4.47
C GLN A 470 23.78 7.14 -3.52
N ASP A 471 23.00 7.58 -2.53
CA ASP A 471 23.40 8.64 -1.58
C ASP A 471 23.09 8.23 -0.13
N LEU A 472 23.69 7.13 0.36
CA LEU A 472 23.48 6.71 1.75
C LEU A 472 24.07 7.73 2.73
N GLN A 473 23.20 8.47 3.39
CA GLN A 473 23.55 9.44 4.43
C GLN A 473 22.71 9.20 5.69
N PRO A 474 23.18 9.63 6.87
CA PRO A 474 22.39 9.57 8.09
C PRO A 474 21.01 10.25 7.97
N ARG A 475 20.90 11.34 7.21
CA ARG A 475 19.63 12.06 7.00
C ARG A 475 18.56 11.25 6.24
N ASN A 476 18.96 10.23 5.48
CA ASN A 476 18.04 9.37 4.72
C ASN A 476 17.28 8.40 5.64
N PHE A 477 17.73 8.22 6.88
CA PHE A 477 17.06 7.36 7.84
C PHE A 477 16.22 8.20 8.79
N VAL A 478 14.89 8.10 8.68
CA VAL A 478 13.92 8.86 9.47
C VAL A 478 13.31 7.99 10.56
N ILE A 479 13.01 8.58 11.71
CA ILE A 479 12.49 7.91 12.90
C ILE A 479 11.11 8.49 13.23
N ASP A 480 10.09 7.63 13.25
CA ASP A 480 8.71 8.03 13.53
C ASP A 480 8.42 8.23 15.02
N LEU A 481 7.16 8.59 15.32
CA LEU A 481 6.66 8.81 16.68
C LEU A 481 6.79 7.59 17.60
N SER A 482 6.80 6.37 17.04
CA SER A 482 6.96 5.12 17.79
C SER A 482 8.42 4.77 18.07
N GLY A 483 9.37 5.51 17.48
CA GLY A 483 10.79 5.21 17.52
C GLY A 483 11.23 4.23 16.42
N LYS A 484 10.35 3.86 15.48
CA LYS A 484 10.70 2.99 14.36
C LYS A 484 11.40 3.80 13.27
N MET A 485 12.48 3.22 12.73
CA MET A 485 13.34 3.85 11.73
C MET A 485 13.06 3.30 10.34
N TYR A 486 13.10 4.16 9.33
CA TYR A 486 12.90 3.83 7.93
C TYR A 486 13.95 4.49 7.05
N LEU A 487 14.38 3.79 6.00
CA LEU A 487 15.08 4.43 4.88
C LEU A 487 14.07 5.24 4.06
N ALA A 488 14.45 6.45 3.68
CA ALA A 488 13.65 7.42 2.94
C ALA A 488 14.51 8.12 1.88
N ASP A 489 13.93 9.13 1.20
CA ASP A 489 14.59 9.96 0.18
C ASP A 489 15.05 9.14 -1.04
N PHE A 490 14.07 8.49 -1.67
CA PHE A 490 14.23 7.56 -2.79
C PHE A 490 14.11 8.22 -4.17
N ASP A 491 14.35 9.53 -4.27
CA ASP A 491 14.06 10.30 -5.49
C ASP A 491 15.05 9.92 -6.62
N ASN A 492 15.84 10.88 -7.11
CA ASN A 492 16.92 10.59 -8.08
C ASN A 492 18.11 9.86 -7.43
N LYS A 493 17.88 9.16 -6.32
CA LYS A 493 18.87 8.53 -5.44
C LYS A 493 18.80 7.02 -5.46
N ILE A 494 17.84 6.42 -6.18
CA ILE A 494 17.80 4.99 -6.44
C ILE A 494 18.00 4.72 -7.93
N THR A 495 18.67 3.61 -8.22
CA THR A 495 18.86 3.10 -9.59
C THR A 495 18.63 1.61 -9.63
N LEU A 496 18.23 1.10 -10.80
CA LEU A 496 18.15 -0.35 -11.02
C LEU A 496 19.54 -0.97 -10.82
N MET A 497 19.57 -2.13 -10.18
CA MET A 497 20.79 -2.87 -9.90
C MET A 497 21.38 -3.46 -11.18
N GLU A 498 22.12 -2.64 -11.94
CA GLU A 498 22.78 -3.04 -13.19
C GLU A 498 24.31 -3.05 -13.01
N GLY A 499 24.85 -4.23 -12.70
CA GLY A 499 26.30 -4.45 -12.61
C GLY A 499 26.90 -4.22 -11.21
N GLN A 500 28.14 -4.71 -11.04
CA GLN A 500 28.80 -4.79 -9.74
C GLN A 500 29.29 -3.43 -9.20
N GLU A 501 29.51 -2.45 -10.07
CA GLU A 501 30.06 -1.14 -9.69
C GLU A 501 29.12 -0.34 -8.77
N LEU A 502 27.81 -0.36 -9.05
CA LEU A 502 26.81 0.32 -8.23
C LEU A 502 26.72 -0.30 -6.83
N VAL A 503 26.73 -1.63 -6.76
CA VAL A 503 26.73 -2.38 -5.50
C VAL A 503 27.99 -2.06 -4.70
N ASN A 504 29.15 -2.02 -5.36
CA ASN A 504 30.41 -1.69 -4.72
C ASN A 504 30.39 -0.27 -4.12
N SER A 505 29.90 0.72 -4.86
CA SER A 505 29.77 2.09 -4.37
C SER A 505 28.86 2.20 -3.15
N GLU A 506 27.74 1.47 -3.15
CA GLU A 506 26.82 1.42 -2.00
C GLU A 506 27.48 0.72 -0.78
N LEU A 507 28.24 -0.36 -0.98
CA LEU A 507 28.98 -1.02 0.10
C LEU A 507 30.00 -0.09 0.74
N GLU A 508 30.72 0.72 -0.04
CA GLU A 508 31.62 1.72 0.53
C GLU A 508 30.86 2.78 1.34
N ALA A 509 29.73 3.26 0.82
CA ALA A 509 28.89 4.24 1.50
C ALA A 509 28.32 3.66 2.81
N LEU A 510 27.89 2.39 2.79
CA LEU A 510 27.47 1.64 3.97
C LEU A 510 28.62 1.45 4.96
N GLY A 511 29.84 1.15 4.52
CA GLY A 511 31.03 1.08 5.38
C GLY A 511 31.30 2.39 6.12
N ARG A 512 31.21 3.52 5.41
CA ARG A 512 31.32 4.87 6.01
C ARG A 512 30.19 5.16 7.00
N LEU A 513 28.96 4.77 6.66
CA LEU A 513 27.79 4.93 7.54
C LEU A 513 27.90 4.07 8.81
N VAL A 514 28.35 2.83 8.69
CA VAL A 514 28.61 1.93 9.82
C VAL A 514 29.60 2.58 10.79
N LEU A 515 30.71 3.08 10.25
CA LEU A 515 31.72 3.78 11.03
C LEU A 515 31.16 5.05 11.71
N TYR A 516 30.31 5.83 11.01
CA TYR A 516 29.64 7.00 11.59
C TYR A 516 28.72 6.64 12.76
N VAL A 517 27.92 5.57 12.64
CA VAL A 517 27.04 5.10 13.72
C VAL A 517 27.86 4.65 14.93
N LEU A 518 28.90 3.85 14.72
CA LEU A 518 29.74 3.31 15.81
C LEU A 518 30.55 4.37 16.55
N THR A 519 30.82 5.50 15.90
CA THR A 519 31.48 6.67 16.52
C THR A 519 30.48 7.64 17.15
N GLY A 520 29.19 7.31 17.12
CA GLY A 520 28.09 8.07 17.70
C GLY A 520 27.79 9.37 16.96
N GLY A 521 28.13 9.49 15.67
CA GLY A 521 27.80 10.65 14.83
C GLY A 521 28.46 11.97 15.27
N LYS A 522 29.55 11.91 16.04
CA LYS A 522 30.24 13.08 16.61
C LYS A 522 30.98 13.94 15.58
N LYS A 523 31.34 13.35 14.44
CA LYS A 523 32.02 14.02 13.33
C LYS A 523 31.16 13.93 12.06
N PRO A 524 31.28 14.87 11.11
CA PRO A 524 30.65 14.75 9.80
C PRO A 524 31.02 13.42 9.12
N LEU A 525 30.08 12.82 8.37
CA LEU A 525 30.24 11.50 7.73
C LEU A 525 31.55 11.39 6.93
N GLN A 526 31.93 12.43 6.20
CA GLN A 526 33.12 12.48 5.35
C GLN A 526 34.44 12.55 6.15
N GLN A 527 34.38 12.86 7.44
CA GLN A 527 35.55 13.05 8.31
C GLN A 527 35.76 11.91 9.31
N VAL A 528 34.84 10.94 9.38
CA VAL A 528 34.95 9.82 10.31
C VAL A 528 36.03 8.86 9.82
N ARG A 529 36.92 8.44 10.73
CA ARG A 529 38.01 7.51 10.42
C ARG A 529 37.99 6.33 11.39
N ILE A 530 38.61 5.21 11.00
CA ILE A 530 38.72 4.01 11.82
C ILE A 530 39.36 4.31 13.19
N GLN A 531 40.28 5.27 13.27
CA GLN A 531 40.91 5.69 14.52
C GLN A 531 39.94 6.34 15.52
N ASP A 532 38.74 6.71 15.09
CA ASP A 532 37.72 7.30 15.95
C ASP A 532 36.88 6.24 16.69
N LEU A 533 37.05 4.95 16.37
CA LEU A 533 36.41 3.84 17.08
C LEU A 533 36.97 3.69 18.49
N ALA A 534 36.08 3.40 19.45
CA ALA A 534 36.44 3.12 20.83
C ALA A 534 37.19 1.79 20.93
N ALA A 535 38.51 1.84 21.15
CA ALA A 535 39.38 0.67 21.21
C ALA A 535 39.07 -0.26 22.41
N ASP A 536 38.39 0.26 23.43
CA ASP A 536 37.91 -0.45 24.61
C ASP A 536 36.53 -1.10 24.42
N SER A 537 35.89 -0.92 23.25
CA SER A 537 34.62 -1.57 22.94
C SER A 537 34.77 -3.10 22.89
N PRO A 538 33.86 -3.86 23.53
CA PRO A 538 33.91 -5.33 23.50
C PRO A 538 33.66 -5.93 22.11
N ASP A 539 33.12 -5.14 21.17
CA ASP A 539 32.85 -5.53 19.79
C ASP A 539 33.86 -4.90 18.80
N PHE A 540 34.96 -4.32 19.29
CA PHE A 540 35.91 -3.55 18.47
C PHE A 540 36.46 -4.37 17.30
N THR A 541 36.89 -5.62 17.55
CA THR A 541 37.49 -6.47 16.52
C THR A 541 36.48 -6.85 15.45
N GLU A 542 35.27 -7.24 15.84
CA GLU A 542 34.20 -7.58 14.90
C GLU A 542 33.72 -6.35 14.11
N ALA A 543 33.67 -5.18 14.74
CA ALA A 543 33.31 -3.93 14.07
C ALA A 543 34.33 -3.53 13.01
N LEU A 544 35.62 -3.64 13.36
CA LEU A 544 36.72 -3.33 12.45
C LEU A 544 36.73 -4.27 11.23
N ASP A 545 36.49 -5.55 11.44
CA ASP A 545 36.40 -6.56 10.37
C ASP A 545 35.20 -6.30 9.45
N LEU A 546 34.03 -5.97 10.01
CA LEU A 546 32.84 -5.61 9.24
C LEU A 546 33.10 -4.37 8.35
N ILE A 547 33.69 -3.31 8.91
CA ILE A 547 34.01 -2.09 8.17
C ILE A 547 35.01 -2.40 7.04
N ARG A 548 36.05 -3.18 7.32
CA ARG A 548 37.04 -3.57 6.31
C ARG A 548 36.40 -4.36 5.18
N SER A 549 35.54 -5.32 5.52
CA SER A 549 34.80 -6.14 4.53
C SER A 549 33.93 -5.27 3.61
N LEU A 550 33.24 -4.27 4.17
CA LEU A 550 32.43 -3.33 3.38
C LEU A 550 33.29 -2.49 2.44
N LEU A 551 34.38 -1.90 2.95
CA LEU A 551 35.30 -1.05 2.18
C LEU A 551 36.14 -1.82 1.15
N SER A 552 36.31 -3.13 1.32
CA SER A 552 37.02 -4.00 0.37
C SER A 552 36.10 -4.66 -0.66
N HIS A 553 34.80 -4.30 -0.69
CA HIS A 553 33.81 -4.87 -1.59
C HIS A 553 33.67 -6.39 -1.46
N ASP A 554 33.52 -6.87 -0.22
CA ASP A 554 33.33 -8.30 0.05
C ASP A 554 32.15 -8.86 -0.77
N GLU A 555 32.41 -9.98 -1.46
CA GLU A 555 31.47 -10.68 -2.34
C GLU A 555 30.15 -11.08 -1.67
N ARG A 556 30.08 -11.12 -0.34
CA ARG A 556 28.83 -11.32 0.42
C ARG A 556 27.76 -10.29 0.11
N GLY A 557 28.17 -9.08 -0.27
CA GLY A 557 27.30 -7.92 -0.30
C GLY A 557 26.58 -7.69 1.04
N VAL A 558 25.47 -6.95 0.96
CA VAL A 558 24.67 -6.58 2.14
C VAL A 558 24.03 -7.82 2.80
N GLU A 559 23.54 -8.79 2.01
CA GLU A 559 22.88 -10.00 2.51
C GLU A 559 23.82 -10.82 3.40
N GLY A 560 25.00 -11.19 2.91
CA GLY A 560 25.93 -12.00 3.69
C GLY A 560 26.55 -11.23 4.87
N LEU A 561 26.83 -9.92 4.70
CA LEU A 561 27.38 -9.09 5.78
C LEU A 561 26.35 -8.78 6.87
N SER A 562 25.05 -8.88 6.59
CA SER A 562 24.02 -8.77 7.64
C SER A 562 24.09 -9.90 8.69
N LYS A 563 24.76 -11.01 8.34
CA LYS A 563 24.98 -12.18 9.22
C LYS A 563 26.35 -12.17 9.90
N HIS A 564 27.10 -11.08 9.77
CA HIS A 564 28.46 -10.94 10.28
C HIS A 564 28.54 -11.12 11.81
N PRO A 565 29.66 -11.68 12.36
CA PRO A 565 29.84 -11.87 13.81
C PRO A 565 29.67 -10.63 14.68
N TYR A 566 29.80 -9.44 14.11
CA TYR A 566 29.49 -8.18 14.77
C TYR A 566 28.06 -8.18 15.35
N PHE A 567 27.09 -8.72 14.61
CA PHE A 567 25.68 -8.76 14.99
C PHE A 567 25.33 -9.85 16.00
N TRP A 568 26.26 -10.77 16.27
CA TRP A 568 26.07 -11.87 17.22
C TRP A 568 26.15 -11.36 18.66
N SER A 569 25.37 -12.00 19.56
CA SER A 569 25.54 -11.83 21.00
C SER A 569 26.82 -12.54 21.46
N LYS A 570 27.32 -12.18 22.65
CA LYS A 570 28.45 -12.85 23.28
C LYS A 570 28.23 -14.38 23.34
N GLN A 571 27.00 -14.80 23.66
CA GLN A 571 26.61 -16.20 23.76
C GLN A 571 26.60 -16.91 22.40
N ILE A 572 26.17 -16.24 21.33
CA ILE A 572 26.21 -16.81 19.97
C ILE A 572 27.66 -16.99 19.53
N ARG A 573 28.54 -15.99 19.75
CA ARG A 573 29.98 -16.11 19.42
C ARG A 573 30.63 -17.27 20.16
N PHE A 574 30.35 -17.40 21.46
CA PHE A 574 30.89 -18.50 22.25
C PHE A 574 30.35 -19.86 21.79
N SER A 575 29.06 -19.95 21.49
CA SER A 575 28.43 -21.18 20.99
C SER A 575 28.97 -21.57 19.61
N PHE A 576 29.22 -20.61 18.72
CA PHE A 576 29.87 -20.81 17.44
C PHE A 576 31.24 -21.46 17.59
N LEU A 577 32.12 -20.88 18.43
CA LEU A 577 33.47 -21.41 18.66
C LEU A 577 33.44 -22.86 19.20
N LYS A 578 32.54 -23.16 20.15
CA LYS A 578 32.33 -24.53 20.64
C LYS A 578 31.79 -25.47 19.56
N GLY A 579 30.85 -24.97 18.75
CA GLY A 579 30.24 -25.71 17.63
C GLY A 579 31.27 -26.13 16.60
N VAL A 580 32.19 -25.23 16.24
CA VAL A 580 33.29 -25.52 15.32
C VAL A 580 34.15 -26.66 15.84
N TRP A 581 34.52 -26.68 17.13
CA TRP A 581 35.24 -27.83 17.70
C TRP A 581 34.47 -29.13 17.50
N ASN A 582 33.17 -29.15 17.81
CA ASN A 582 32.34 -30.35 17.67
C ASN A 582 32.26 -30.85 16.23
N GLN A 583 32.31 -29.96 15.23
CA GLN A 583 32.31 -30.30 13.81
C GLN A 583 33.66 -30.85 13.35
N ILE A 584 34.78 -30.34 13.88
CA ILE A 584 36.13 -30.73 13.42
C ILE A 584 36.78 -31.84 14.25
N LYS A 585 36.17 -32.26 15.36
CA LYS A 585 36.77 -33.19 16.34
C LYS A 585 37.12 -34.58 15.79
N ASP A 586 36.52 -34.99 14.68
CA ASP A 586 36.76 -36.31 14.07
C ASP A 586 37.54 -36.18 12.74
N ILE A 587 37.88 -34.95 12.32
CA ILE A 587 38.59 -34.69 11.07
C ILE A 587 40.09 -34.99 11.25
N HIS A 588 40.64 -35.76 10.31
CA HIS A 588 42.08 -36.03 10.22
C HIS A 588 42.81 -34.76 9.72
N ASN A 589 43.95 -34.43 10.34
CA ASN A 589 44.71 -33.19 10.05
C ASN A 589 43.91 -31.88 10.23
N ARG A 590 42.99 -31.81 11.20
CA ARG A 590 42.14 -30.63 11.48
C ARG A 590 42.89 -29.30 11.66
N LYS A 591 44.19 -29.32 12.03
CA LYS A 591 45.01 -28.11 12.11
C LYS A 591 45.13 -27.39 10.75
N MET A 592 45.07 -28.14 9.65
CA MET A 592 45.10 -27.61 8.28
C MET A 592 43.83 -26.85 7.89
N ILE A 593 42.73 -26.98 8.65
CA ILE A 593 41.47 -26.25 8.38
C ILE A 593 41.69 -24.73 8.47
N PHE A 594 42.52 -24.31 9.42
CA PHE A 594 42.83 -22.90 9.71
C PHE A 594 44.13 -22.42 9.06
N GLN A 595 44.76 -23.25 8.23
CA GLN A 595 46.00 -22.94 7.52
C GLN A 595 45.68 -22.86 6.02
N ASN A 596 45.17 -21.71 5.58
CA ASN A 596 44.93 -21.45 4.16
C ASN A 596 46.20 -20.86 3.52
N PRO A 597 46.81 -21.51 2.50
CA PRO A 597 48.03 -21.00 1.86
C PRO A 597 47.85 -19.66 1.13
N ASN A 598 46.62 -19.21 0.88
CA ASN A 598 46.32 -17.94 0.21
C ASN A 598 46.10 -16.76 1.18
N VAL A 599 46.22 -16.96 2.50
CA VAL A 599 45.88 -15.97 3.53
C VAL A 599 47.08 -15.74 4.43
N ALA A 600 47.49 -14.48 4.60
CA ALA A 600 48.66 -14.08 5.39
C ALA A 600 48.38 -13.94 6.90
N GLU A 601 47.16 -14.22 7.36
CA GLU A 601 46.78 -14.06 8.77
C GLU A 601 47.25 -15.25 9.61
N THR A 602 48.24 -14.98 10.47
CA THR A 602 48.71 -15.94 11.47
C THR A 602 47.72 -16.03 12.63
N PHE A 603 47.68 -17.19 13.29
CA PHE A 603 46.86 -17.38 14.48
C PHE A 603 47.21 -16.33 15.54
N PRO A 604 46.25 -15.50 16.01
CA PRO A 604 46.57 -14.35 16.86
C PRO A 604 47.13 -14.69 18.25
N TYR A 605 47.00 -15.94 18.69
CA TYR A 605 47.35 -16.36 20.05
C TYR A 605 48.35 -17.53 20.07
N PRO A 606 49.59 -17.33 19.59
CA PRO A 606 50.60 -18.39 19.50
C PRO A 606 51.08 -18.93 20.86
N GLN A 607 50.66 -18.32 21.97
CA GLN A 607 50.96 -18.73 23.35
C GLN A 607 49.71 -18.68 24.25
N TRP A 608 48.51 -18.95 23.71
CA TRP A 608 47.26 -18.81 24.46
C TRP A 608 47.22 -19.54 25.81
N THR A 609 47.99 -20.62 25.99
CA THR A 609 48.06 -21.35 27.26
C THR A 609 48.56 -20.49 28.42
N THR A 610 49.32 -19.42 28.16
CA THR A 610 49.78 -18.48 29.20
C THR A 610 48.73 -17.45 29.61
N GLU A 611 47.71 -17.25 28.77
CA GLU A 611 46.61 -16.30 29.00
C GLU A 611 45.45 -16.92 29.80
N ILE A 612 45.44 -18.24 29.94
CA ILE A 612 44.47 -18.97 30.77
C ILE A 612 44.98 -19.05 32.21
N ASP A 613 44.06 -18.95 33.17
CA ASP A 613 44.41 -19.11 34.57
C ASP A 613 45.05 -20.48 34.83
N LYS A 614 46.23 -20.47 35.44
CA LYS A 614 47.05 -21.67 35.65
C LYS A 614 46.31 -22.79 36.38
N TYR A 615 45.47 -22.46 37.36
CA TYR A 615 44.68 -23.48 38.09
C TYR A 615 43.66 -24.13 37.17
N ILE A 616 43.02 -23.35 36.29
CA ILE A 616 42.05 -23.87 35.32
C ILE A 616 42.76 -24.80 34.33
N LEU A 617 43.89 -24.38 33.77
CA LEU A 617 44.66 -25.21 32.85
C LEU A 617 45.13 -26.51 33.53
N ASP A 618 45.70 -26.43 34.74
CA ASP A 618 46.16 -27.60 35.51
C ASP A 618 45.02 -28.61 35.75
N VAL A 619 43.80 -28.14 36.07
CA VAL A 619 42.63 -29.01 36.26
C VAL A 619 42.19 -29.67 34.95
N MET A 620 42.27 -28.96 33.83
CA MET A 620 41.87 -29.49 32.52
C MET A 620 42.89 -30.48 31.94
N GLU A 621 44.17 -30.33 32.27
CA GLU A 621 45.25 -31.24 31.87
C GLU A 621 45.35 -32.47 32.79
N ASN A 622 44.93 -32.32 34.06
CA ASN A 622 45.00 -33.34 35.11
C ASN A 622 43.64 -33.58 35.82
N PRO A 623 42.63 -34.16 35.13
CA PRO A 623 41.32 -34.40 35.72
C PRO A 623 41.39 -35.41 36.89
N LYS A 624 40.99 -34.98 38.10
CA LYS A 624 41.11 -35.73 39.37
C LYS A 624 40.31 -37.06 39.43
N ASN A 625 39.52 -37.42 38.41
CA ASN A 625 38.59 -38.56 38.41
C ASN A 625 38.73 -39.53 37.22
N VAL A 626 39.94 -39.77 36.70
CA VAL A 626 40.15 -40.86 35.72
C VAL A 626 40.37 -42.18 36.46
N LYS A 627 39.33 -43.04 36.53
CA LYS A 627 39.53 -44.44 36.92
C LYS A 627 40.44 -45.10 35.87
N PRO A 628 41.51 -45.81 36.25
CA PRO A 628 42.37 -46.48 35.29
C PRO A 628 41.56 -47.51 34.51
N PHE A 629 41.56 -47.41 33.18
CA PHE A 629 41.06 -48.46 32.30
C PHE A 629 41.84 -49.74 32.62
N LYS A 630 41.16 -50.75 33.19
CA LYS A 630 41.72 -52.10 33.33
C LYS A 630 41.73 -52.77 31.95
N THR A 631 42.78 -52.54 31.15
CA THR A 631 43.11 -53.47 30.07
C THR A 631 44.04 -54.54 30.61
N ARG A 632 43.69 -55.81 30.37
CA ARG A 632 44.55 -56.96 30.64
C ARG A 632 45.75 -56.91 29.70
N LYS A 633 46.84 -56.28 30.15
CA LYS A 633 48.25 -56.71 30.00
C LYS A 633 49.20 -55.59 30.47
N GLN A 634 49.82 -55.87 31.62
CA GLN A 634 51.14 -55.42 32.11
C GLN A 634 51.50 -53.91 32.07
N ASN A 635 51.61 -53.37 33.28
CA ASN A 635 52.62 -52.41 33.78
C ASN A 635 52.84 -51.09 33.02
N ASN A 636 51.94 -50.12 33.22
CA ASN A 636 52.30 -48.71 33.38
C ASN A 636 51.14 -47.91 34.04
N PRO A 637 51.19 -47.58 35.35
CA PRO A 637 50.16 -46.78 36.01
C PRO A 637 50.55 -45.29 35.95
N ALA A 638 50.36 -44.67 34.80
CA ALA A 638 50.24 -43.21 34.71
C ALA A 638 49.40 -42.91 33.46
N THR A 639 48.15 -42.51 33.67
CA THR A 639 47.42 -41.76 32.64
C THR A 639 48.26 -40.53 32.32
N LYS A 640 48.89 -40.51 31.15
CA LYS A 640 49.70 -39.38 30.71
C LYS A 640 48.80 -38.13 30.74
N PRO A 641 49.22 -37.02 31.39
CA PRO A 641 48.50 -35.76 31.35
C PRO A 641 48.21 -35.38 29.90
N PHE A 642 47.01 -34.88 29.64
CA PHE A 642 46.71 -34.33 28.33
C PHE A 642 47.29 -32.91 28.30
N GLU A 643 48.23 -32.64 27.41
CA GLU A 643 48.86 -31.33 27.26
C GLU A 643 48.21 -30.60 26.07
N TYR A 644 47.68 -29.40 26.31
CA TYR A 644 47.12 -28.58 25.23
C TYR A 644 48.26 -27.94 24.42
N SER A 645 48.21 -28.08 23.10
CA SER A 645 49.15 -27.39 22.22
C SER A 645 48.69 -25.96 21.93
N ASN A 646 49.64 -25.05 21.72
CA ASN A 646 49.39 -23.63 21.43
C ASN A 646 48.90 -23.40 19.98
N ASP A 647 47.79 -24.04 19.61
CA ASP A 647 47.09 -23.80 18.35
C ASP A 647 45.60 -23.58 18.56
N VAL A 648 44.95 -23.08 17.50
CA VAL A 648 43.52 -22.77 17.50
C VAL A 648 42.65 -23.99 17.81
N THR A 649 43.05 -25.19 17.39
CA THR A 649 42.21 -26.38 17.54
C THR A 649 42.11 -26.81 19.01
N ASP A 650 43.23 -26.74 19.72
CA ASP A 650 43.29 -27.06 21.15
C ASP A 650 42.68 -25.94 22.02
N LEU A 651 42.74 -24.67 21.58
CA LEU A 651 41.99 -23.59 22.24
C LEU A 651 40.48 -23.81 22.13
N LEU A 652 39.97 -24.12 20.93
CA LEU A 652 38.54 -24.42 20.73
C LEU A 652 38.10 -25.66 21.52
N ARG A 653 38.96 -26.69 21.59
CA ARG A 653 38.76 -27.87 22.42
C ARG A 653 38.65 -27.51 23.90
N LEU A 654 39.57 -26.67 24.40
CA LEU A 654 39.57 -26.23 25.79
C LEU A 654 38.27 -25.51 26.12
N MET A 655 37.85 -24.54 25.28
CA MET A 655 36.61 -23.79 25.46
C MET A 655 35.39 -24.71 25.59
N ARG A 656 35.26 -25.69 24.69
CA ARG A 656 34.17 -26.68 24.74
C ARG A 656 34.26 -27.56 25.99
N ASN A 657 35.45 -28.01 26.37
CA ASN A 657 35.60 -28.91 27.52
C ASN A 657 35.36 -28.19 28.86
N LEU A 658 35.73 -26.92 28.96
CA LEU A 658 35.49 -26.10 30.15
C LEU A 658 33.99 -25.81 30.36
N ASP A 659 33.26 -25.55 29.28
CA ASP A 659 31.81 -25.32 29.31
C ASP A 659 31.02 -26.55 29.79
N GLU A 660 31.49 -27.76 29.47
CA GLU A 660 30.88 -29.02 29.93
C GLU A 660 31.43 -29.51 31.28
N HIS A 661 32.37 -28.79 31.88
CA HIS A 661 33.04 -29.24 33.10
C HIS A 661 32.14 -29.08 34.33
N LYS A 662 32.07 -30.12 35.17
CA LYS A 662 31.15 -30.18 36.33
C LYS A 662 31.72 -29.61 37.64
N ASP A 663 32.96 -29.14 37.63
CA ASP A 663 33.62 -28.59 38.81
C ASP A 663 33.19 -27.15 39.07
N LYS A 664 32.47 -26.94 40.17
CA LYS A 664 32.00 -25.62 40.61
C LYS A 664 33.14 -24.64 40.86
N GLY A 665 34.32 -25.10 41.28
CA GLY A 665 35.48 -24.24 41.51
C GLY A 665 36.05 -23.62 40.22
N ILE A 666 35.79 -24.24 39.06
CA ILE A 666 36.11 -23.63 37.75
C ILE A 666 35.07 -22.56 37.43
N SER A 667 33.78 -22.86 37.58
CA SER A 667 32.69 -21.92 37.30
C SER A 667 32.75 -20.68 38.19
N ASP A 668 33.11 -20.84 39.47
CA ASP A 668 33.27 -19.73 40.43
C ASP A 668 34.43 -18.79 40.03
N LYS A 669 35.45 -19.31 39.33
CA LYS A 669 36.63 -18.56 38.91
C LYS A 669 36.48 -17.91 37.54
N ILE A 670 35.78 -18.57 36.62
CA ILE A 670 35.50 -18.06 35.26
C ILE A 670 34.32 -17.08 35.26
N GLY A 671 33.27 -17.35 36.04
CA GLY A 671 32.01 -16.63 35.94
C GLY A 671 31.29 -16.95 34.63
N ASP A 672 30.93 -15.91 33.86
CA ASP A 672 30.36 -16.08 32.52
C ASP A 672 31.45 -16.49 31.53
N TYR A 673 31.36 -17.73 31.04
CA TYR A 673 32.35 -18.31 30.14
C TYR A 673 32.47 -17.53 28.82
N ALA A 674 31.35 -17.04 28.27
CA ALA A 674 31.38 -16.29 27.02
C ALA A 674 32.13 -14.96 27.21
N GLU A 675 31.88 -14.24 28.30
CA GLU A 675 32.59 -13.02 28.66
C GLU A 675 34.07 -13.26 28.95
N TYR A 676 34.40 -14.31 29.71
CA TYR A 676 35.79 -14.67 30.01
C TYR A 676 36.61 -14.90 28.74
N PHE A 677 36.11 -15.75 27.83
CA PHE A 677 36.84 -16.09 26.61
C PHE A 677 36.89 -14.96 25.59
N LEU A 678 35.81 -14.20 25.43
CA LEU A 678 35.82 -13.04 24.53
C LEU A 678 36.70 -11.91 25.06
N LYS A 679 36.89 -11.80 26.38
CA LYS A 679 37.84 -10.85 26.98
C LYS A 679 39.29 -11.32 26.84
N ALA A 680 39.56 -12.60 27.05
CA ALA A 680 40.91 -13.16 26.92
C ALA A 680 41.36 -13.24 25.45
N PHE A 681 40.44 -13.54 24.53
CA PHE A 681 40.72 -13.79 23.12
C PHE A 681 39.77 -13.01 22.18
N PRO A 682 39.80 -11.66 22.19
CA PRO A 682 38.85 -10.81 21.45
C PRO A 682 38.86 -11.00 19.93
N ALA A 683 39.98 -11.45 19.33
CA ALA A 683 40.11 -11.68 17.90
C ALA A 683 39.77 -13.11 17.45
N LEU A 684 39.52 -14.03 18.40
CA LEU A 684 39.35 -15.45 18.09
C LEU A 684 38.13 -15.71 17.22
N THR A 685 37.00 -15.05 17.49
CA THR A 685 35.76 -15.22 16.74
C THR A 685 35.95 -14.90 15.27
N ILE A 686 36.50 -13.71 14.97
CA ILE A 686 36.74 -13.26 13.59
C ILE A 686 37.78 -14.14 12.90
N TYR A 687 38.88 -14.48 13.58
CA TYR A 687 39.89 -15.36 13.01
C TYR A 687 39.32 -16.72 12.59
N VAL A 688 38.57 -17.38 13.48
CA VAL A 688 37.94 -18.68 13.20
C VAL A 688 36.90 -18.56 12.09
N TYR A 689 36.05 -17.54 12.16
CA TYR A 689 35.01 -17.29 11.16
C TYR A 689 35.60 -17.07 9.75
N ASN A 690 36.57 -16.16 9.62
CA ASN A 690 37.20 -15.85 8.34
C ASN A 690 38.02 -17.04 7.82
N SER A 691 38.75 -17.75 8.69
CA SER A 691 39.52 -18.95 8.31
C SER A 691 38.63 -20.05 7.73
N LEU A 692 37.47 -20.31 8.36
CA LEU A 692 36.52 -21.31 7.88
C LEU A 692 35.89 -20.86 6.56
N ARG A 693 35.41 -19.61 6.51
CA ARG A 693 34.71 -19.06 5.36
C ARG A 693 35.57 -19.04 4.10
N GLN A 694 36.84 -18.64 4.24
CA GLN A 694 37.80 -18.59 3.13
C GLN A 694 38.32 -19.97 2.74
N ASN A 695 37.98 -21.03 3.48
CA ASN A 695 38.34 -22.40 3.15
C ASN A 695 37.23 -23.06 2.33
N PRO A 696 37.42 -23.33 1.02
CA PRO A 696 36.36 -23.83 0.15
C PRO A 696 35.75 -25.16 0.62
N ARG A 697 36.51 -25.96 1.38
CA ARG A 697 36.06 -27.27 1.87
C ARG A 697 35.25 -27.18 3.16
N TYR A 698 35.45 -26.13 3.95
CA TYR A 698 34.89 -26.00 5.31
C TYR A 698 34.10 -24.71 5.53
N SER A 699 33.83 -23.95 4.47
CA SER A 699 33.07 -22.69 4.51
C SER A 699 31.68 -22.85 5.14
N HIS A 700 31.01 -23.97 4.89
CA HIS A 700 29.73 -24.32 5.50
C HIS A 700 29.75 -24.41 7.04
N PHE A 701 30.92 -24.53 7.68
CA PHE A 701 31.04 -24.46 9.15
C PHE A 701 30.98 -23.02 9.69
N ALA A 702 31.18 -22.02 8.83
CA ALA A 702 31.00 -20.61 9.18
C ALA A 702 29.53 -20.16 9.13
N ASP A 703 28.66 -20.96 8.50
CA ASP A 703 27.24 -20.66 8.36
C ASP A 703 26.49 -21.00 9.65
N ILE A 704 26.07 -19.96 10.38
CA ILE A 704 25.11 -20.12 11.47
C ILE A 704 23.71 -20.02 10.86
N GLN A 705 22.93 -21.09 10.93
CA GLN A 705 21.47 -20.98 10.80
C GLN A 705 20.98 -20.14 11.97
N ASP A 706 20.40 -18.98 11.68
CA ASP A 706 19.88 -18.06 12.68
C ASP A 706 18.97 -18.81 13.69
N PRO A 707 19.27 -18.81 15.00
CA PRO A 707 18.34 -19.30 16.00
C PRO A 707 17.32 -18.21 16.43
N SER A 708 17.30 -17.05 15.77
CA SER A 708 16.42 -15.91 16.05
C SER A 708 15.20 -15.89 15.15
#